data_AF-A0AAD6Y3Y2-F1
#
_entry.id   AF-A0AAD6Y3Y2-F1
#
_cell.length_a   1.000
_cell.length_b   1.000
_cell.length_c   1.000
_cell.angle_alpha   90.00
_cell.angle_beta   90.00
_cell.angle_gamma   90.00
#
_symmetry.space_group_name_H-M   'P 1'
#
loop_
_entity.id
_entity.type
_entity.pdbx_description
1 polymer ?
#
loop_
_entity_poly.entity_id
_entity_poly.type
_entity_poly.pdbx_seq_one_letter_code
_entity_poly.pdbx_strand_id
1 'polypeptide(L)'
;MEKQQLAPDPGPQPRKSKPVSSLGRLRAVLVVFGASGVLLAVWIAAIMGQEFVDKLKPPHLSLYQNETWDQVTNRSAVVRPLVSGDDRFDIIATVWLRGNAAQQAAYQEDRYPDAASELVEDSKDTHIHKEFRMPDTNKLQPANIGKLTMWLDAGVRPTKAQDDIFEVVLYSGVIIQNATLSDKGFTAEVPLEFPLGVFLEQNLTAQHLRASFVVSPSVKMDHLQNFSSWMPDYVLETQWRSRPASPTEQKSLIDGAIDSFSLSVPMIEFHPIMSHCDVILNAAGFTNTTPAHNQPWGSNARRHPHVISRIHLRILNEQHLFNLEAYSTVHDKLRRTSCGQGYNSGKGLPHRSVCSRTYQEVGPMETRLEFADSHRGETEWAYAPFLSAALNAAGPLDYIPVPVNRVNCSAQASYNSTHLPGLEPSLLNDTMKVIWRVSFSGRTPRKMLFSDLAAFAPAINASQNEVERIEAQIQFEHRNSLRAHRFHVDSHPRRRLVVYTLGFLSRLFALLLHITYYRRLILTVGISIRGQWLSVASVLAWTVKLMLNSSDSAEKIGLGFKIFLSVIPLFAITRIEFSWRGFTRLPVTFAHATHTERASSRIDAKSSWRFIGASMLILATCLFVGDRDLIRSPLPPDPEATARSITDNIFSASVTAAHC
;
A
#
# COMPACT_ATOMS: atom_id res chain seq x y z
N MET A 1 6.86 23.12 99.16
CA MET A 1 6.42 23.29 97.76
C MET A 1 7.60 23.80 96.95
N GLU A 2 8.28 22.90 96.26
CA GLU A 2 9.48 23.15 95.48
C GLU A 2 9.10 22.99 94.01
N LYS A 3 9.22 24.08 93.24
CA LYS A 3 8.87 24.10 91.82
C LYS A 3 9.97 23.42 91.03
N GLN A 4 9.72 22.20 90.56
CA GLN A 4 10.50 21.56 89.50
C GLN A 4 10.36 22.38 88.22
N GLN A 5 11.43 23.09 87.85
CA GLN A 5 11.58 23.69 86.53
C GLN A 5 11.82 22.58 85.51
N LEU A 6 10.84 22.31 84.66
CA LEU A 6 11.01 21.47 83.47
C LEU A 6 12.02 22.15 82.53
N ALA A 7 13.12 21.46 82.24
CA ALA A 7 14.06 21.88 81.22
C ALA A 7 13.37 21.90 79.84
N PRO A 8 13.56 22.96 79.03
CA PRO A 8 12.98 23.05 77.70
C PRO A 8 13.55 21.94 76.80
N ASP A 9 12.65 21.23 76.12
CA ASP A 9 12.93 20.19 75.13
C ASP A 9 13.94 20.73 74.10
N PRO A 10 15.14 20.12 73.97
CA PRO A 10 16.12 20.55 72.97
C PRO A 10 15.52 20.26 71.60
N GLY A 11 15.05 21.32 70.94
CA GLY A 11 14.44 21.24 69.63
C GLY A 11 15.23 20.37 68.64
N PRO A 12 14.54 19.78 67.65
CA PRO A 12 15.11 18.74 66.79
C PRO A 12 16.45 19.17 66.20
N GLN A 13 17.49 18.37 66.45
CA GLN A 13 18.84 18.69 65.99
C GLN A 13 18.83 19.00 64.48
N PRO A 14 19.47 20.11 64.04
CA PRO A 14 19.54 20.47 62.63
C PRO A 14 20.19 19.31 61.86
N ARG A 15 19.38 18.69 61.00
CA ARG A 15 19.79 17.53 60.21
C ARG A 15 20.93 17.97 59.31
N LYS A 16 22.15 17.47 59.57
CA LYS A 16 23.34 17.73 58.73
C LYS A 16 22.96 17.48 57.28
N SER A 17 23.05 18.53 56.44
CA SER A 17 22.77 18.43 55.01
C SER A 17 23.69 17.36 54.43
N LYS A 18 23.13 16.21 54.05
CA LYS A 18 23.92 15.20 53.35
C LYS A 18 24.30 15.81 52.01
N PRO A 19 25.58 15.79 51.60
CA PRO A 19 25.99 16.30 50.30
C PRO A 19 25.13 15.64 49.24
N VAL A 20 24.60 16.45 48.31
CA VAL A 20 23.73 16.00 47.22
C VAL A 20 24.34 14.74 46.61
N SER A 21 23.75 13.59 46.92
CA SER A 21 24.27 12.28 46.52
C SER A 21 24.49 12.29 45.01
N SER A 22 25.56 11.64 44.53
CA SER A 22 25.87 11.51 43.09
C SER A 22 24.65 11.06 42.26
N LEU A 23 23.75 10.30 42.88
CA LEU A 23 22.47 9.87 42.34
C LEU A 23 21.53 11.04 41.95
N GLY A 24 21.56 12.15 42.68
CA GLY A 24 20.78 13.36 42.36
C GLY A 24 21.26 14.08 41.10
N ARG A 25 22.58 14.08 40.83
CA ARG A 25 23.15 14.65 39.61
C ARG A 25 22.85 13.79 38.39
N LEU A 26 22.99 12.46 38.52
CA LEU A 26 22.61 11.51 37.46
C LEU A 26 21.11 11.62 37.11
N ARG A 27 20.25 11.85 38.10
CA ARG A 27 18.80 12.05 37.89
C ARG A 27 18.47 13.35 37.16
N ALA A 28 19.14 14.46 37.47
CA ALA A 28 18.96 15.71 36.75
C ALA A 28 19.35 15.55 35.27
N VAL A 29 20.46 14.85 35.01
CA VAL A 29 20.93 14.54 33.66
C VAL A 29 19.90 13.71 32.88
N LEU A 30 19.33 12.66 33.46
CA LEU A 30 18.29 11.84 32.80
C LEU A 30 17.01 12.62 32.48
N VAL A 31 16.58 13.55 33.34
CA VAL A 31 15.40 14.39 33.08
C VAL A 31 15.66 15.37 31.94
N VAL A 32 16.85 15.97 31.89
CA VAL A 32 17.25 16.87 30.79
C VAL A 32 17.29 16.08 29.47
N PHE A 33 17.86 14.88 29.45
CA PHE A 33 17.88 14.02 28.26
C PHE A 33 16.50 13.53 27.84
N GLY A 34 15.62 13.19 28.79
CA GLY A 34 14.25 12.79 28.47
C GLY A 34 13.42 13.95 27.91
N ALA A 35 13.51 15.14 28.52
CA ALA A 35 12.81 16.33 28.04
C ALA A 35 13.35 16.81 26.69
N SER A 36 14.68 16.80 26.49
CA SER A 36 15.28 17.12 25.20
C SER A 36 14.90 16.09 24.13
N GLY A 37 14.81 14.80 24.48
CA GLY A 37 14.33 13.76 23.57
C GLY A 37 12.88 13.99 23.09
N VAL A 38 11.99 14.39 24.00
CA VAL A 38 10.59 14.73 23.63
C VAL A 38 10.54 15.98 22.77
N LEU A 39 11.26 17.05 23.13
CA LEU A 39 11.30 18.28 22.34
C LEU A 39 11.90 18.03 20.95
N LEU A 40 12.95 17.22 20.86
CA LEU A 40 13.54 16.78 19.60
C LEU A 40 12.53 16.00 18.76
N ALA A 41 11.78 15.06 19.36
CA ALA A 41 10.75 14.31 18.65
C ALA A 41 9.62 15.21 18.13
N VAL A 42 9.16 16.19 18.92
CA VAL A 42 8.15 17.18 18.49
C VAL A 42 8.70 18.07 17.38
N TRP A 43 9.95 18.52 17.48
CA TRP A 43 10.60 19.33 16.45
C TRP A 43 10.78 18.55 15.14
N ILE A 44 11.23 17.29 15.20
CA ILE A 44 11.30 16.39 14.04
C ILE A 44 9.91 16.18 13.43
N ALA A 45 8.88 15.95 14.25
CA ALA A 45 7.51 15.82 13.78
C ALA A 45 6.97 17.10 13.13
N ALA A 46 7.36 18.28 13.64
CA ALA A 46 6.98 19.57 13.06
C ALA A 46 7.65 19.82 11.71
N ILE A 47 8.95 19.52 11.58
CA ILE A 47 9.68 19.64 10.31
C ILE A 47 9.12 18.65 9.28
N MET A 48 8.96 17.38 9.66
CA MET A 48 8.33 16.40 8.78
C MET A 48 6.90 16.82 8.41
N GLY A 49 6.17 17.41 9.34
CA GLY A 49 4.83 17.96 9.11
C GLY A 49 4.83 19.13 8.11
N GLN A 50 5.78 20.05 8.19
CA GLN A 50 5.90 21.18 7.26
C GLN A 50 6.27 20.71 5.85
N GLU A 51 7.31 19.87 5.71
CA GLU A 51 7.66 19.29 4.41
C GLU A 51 6.50 18.51 3.80
N PHE A 52 5.75 17.79 4.64
CA PHE A 52 4.57 17.07 4.21
C PHE A 52 3.46 18.01 3.72
N VAL A 53 3.18 19.11 4.44
CA VAL A 53 2.21 20.12 4.03
C VAL A 53 2.62 20.81 2.73
N ASP A 54 3.90 21.11 2.56
CA ASP A 54 4.41 21.71 1.33
C ASP A 54 4.31 20.75 0.13
N LYS A 55 4.58 19.47 0.33
CA LYS A 55 4.36 18.41 -0.68
C LYS A 55 2.88 18.20 -1.03
N LEU A 56 1.95 18.64 -0.18
CA LEU A 56 0.50 18.59 -0.44
C LEU A 56 -0.05 19.82 -1.16
N LYS A 57 0.76 20.87 -1.38
CA LYS A 57 0.35 21.98 -2.24
C LYS A 57 0.14 21.44 -3.67
N PRO A 58 -0.99 21.78 -4.34
CA PRO A 58 -1.22 21.34 -5.71
C PRO A 58 -0.05 21.79 -6.61
N PRO A 59 0.59 20.87 -7.35
CA PRO A 59 1.77 21.19 -8.16
C PRO A 59 1.47 22.17 -9.31
N HIS A 60 0.19 22.38 -9.62
CA HIS A 60 -0.26 23.17 -10.77
C HIS A 60 -0.85 24.53 -10.38
N LEU A 61 -0.67 24.98 -9.13
CA LEU A 61 -1.24 26.24 -8.63
C LEU A 61 -0.83 27.45 -9.50
N SER A 62 0.37 27.42 -10.09
CA SER A 62 0.86 28.50 -10.98
C SER A 62 0.14 28.57 -12.33
N LEU A 63 -0.63 27.55 -12.70
CA LEU A 63 -1.38 27.50 -13.96
C LEU A 63 -2.82 28.01 -13.80
N TYR A 64 -3.29 28.18 -12.56
CA TYR A 64 -4.67 28.49 -12.27
C TYR A 64 -5.00 29.93 -12.66
N GLN A 65 -6.15 30.11 -13.32
CA GLN A 65 -6.77 31.40 -13.54
C GLN A 65 -7.69 31.71 -12.34
N ASN A 66 -7.64 32.94 -11.81
CA ASN A 66 -8.40 33.32 -10.61
C ASN A 66 -9.89 33.62 -10.87
N GLU A 67 -10.36 33.47 -12.11
CA GLU A 67 -11.72 33.80 -12.54
C GLU A 67 -12.59 32.55 -12.60
N THR A 68 -13.88 32.69 -12.32
CA THR A 68 -14.87 31.64 -12.60
C THR A 68 -15.26 31.67 -14.08
N TRP A 69 -15.82 30.57 -14.59
CA TRP A 69 -16.22 30.48 -16.01
C TRP A 69 -17.17 31.60 -16.46
N ASP A 70 -18.05 32.05 -15.57
CA ASP A 70 -18.98 33.15 -15.84
C ASP A 70 -18.32 34.54 -15.85
N GLN A 71 -17.14 34.67 -15.25
CA GLN A 71 -16.37 35.92 -15.17
C GLN A 71 -15.39 36.07 -16.33
N VAL A 72 -15.01 34.98 -16.98
CA VAL A 72 -14.04 35.00 -18.09
C VAL A 72 -14.66 35.70 -19.31
N THR A 73 -14.11 36.87 -19.64
CA THR A 73 -14.53 37.65 -20.82
C THR A 73 -14.03 37.03 -22.12
N ASN A 74 -12.81 36.48 -22.13
CA ASN A 74 -12.20 35.82 -23.27
C ASN A 74 -12.05 34.31 -23.01
N ARG A 75 -13.05 33.52 -23.44
CA ARG A 75 -13.08 32.07 -23.23
C ARG A 75 -11.97 31.33 -23.98
N SER A 76 -11.49 31.90 -25.10
CA SER A 76 -10.38 31.32 -25.87
C SER A 76 -9.04 31.42 -25.14
N ALA A 77 -8.91 32.23 -24.09
CA ALA A 77 -7.68 32.41 -23.32
C ALA A 77 -7.53 31.45 -22.13
N VAL A 78 -8.52 30.59 -21.88
CA VAL A 78 -8.55 29.66 -20.74
C VAL A 78 -8.81 28.24 -21.19
N VAL A 79 -8.35 27.27 -20.37
CA VAL A 79 -8.65 25.85 -20.54
C VAL A 79 -9.58 25.42 -19.41
N ARG A 80 -10.77 24.93 -19.74
CA ARG A 80 -11.76 24.45 -18.77
C ARG A 80 -11.72 22.93 -18.60
N PRO A 81 -12.23 22.36 -17.49
CA PRO A 81 -12.42 20.91 -17.43
C PRO A 81 -13.42 20.44 -18.50
N LEU A 82 -13.14 19.28 -19.12
CA LEU A 82 -14.11 18.60 -20.00
C LEU A 82 -15.35 18.15 -19.23
N VAL A 83 -15.15 17.72 -17.97
CA VAL A 83 -16.20 17.24 -17.07
C VAL A 83 -16.20 18.13 -15.83
N SER A 84 -17.24 18.94 -15.66
CA SER A 84 -17.43 19.78 -14.48
C SER A 84 -17.95 18.96 -13.27
N GLY A 85 -18.05 19.61 -12.11
CA GLY A 85 -18.41 18.96 -10.85
C GLY A 85 -19.81 18.34 -10.87
N ASP A 86 -20.73 18.98 -11.57
CA ASP A 86 -22.14 18.60 -11.69
C ASP A 86 -22.43 17.76 -12.94
N ASP A 87 -21.46 17.69 -13.86
CA ASP A 87 -21.60 16.90 -15.08
C ASP A 87 -21.63 15.41 -14.75
N ARG A 88 -22.50 14.71 -15.47
CA ARG A 88 -22.64 13.26 -15.39
C ARG A 88 -21.79 12.60 -16.48
N PHE A 89 -21.17 11.49 -16.13
CA PHE A 89 -20.38 10.69 -17.06
C PHE A 89 -20.54 9.21 -16.76
N ASP A 90 -20.25 8.42 -17.78
CA ASP A 90 -20.20 6.98 -17.70
C ASP A 90 -18.74 6.51 -17.65
N ILE A 91 -18.48 5.44 -16.91
CA ILE A 91 -17.19 4.75 -16.94
C ILE A 91 -17.37 3.45 -17.71
N ILE A 92 -16.65 3.36 -18.83
CA ILE A 92 -16.60 2.19 -19.69
C ILE A 92 -15.35 1.41 -19.35
N ALA A 93 -15.48 0.10 -19.24
CA ALA A 93 -14.37 -0.81 -19.07
C ALA A 93 -14.31 -1.80 -20.22
N THR A 94 -13.10 -2.10 -20.68
CA THR A 94 -12.83 -3.15 -21.64
C THR A 94 -11.71 -4.03 -21.12
N VAL A 95 -11.93 -5.33 -21.04
CA VAL A 95 -10.95 -6.33 -20.59
C VAL A 95 -10.36 -7.01 -21.82
N TRP A 96 -9.04 -6.92 -21.93
CA TRP A 96 -8.25 -7.43 -23.05
C TRP A 96 -7.43 -8.62 -22.59
N LEU A 97 -7.43 -9.66 -23.41
CA LEU A 97 -6.55 -10.81 -23.29
C LEU A 97 -5.68 -10.90 -24.54
N ARG A 98 -4.37 -10.80 -24.38
CA ARG A 98 -3.41 -11.04 -25.45
C ARG A 98 -3.53 -12.50 -25.91
N GLY A 99 -3.67 -12.72 -27.21
CA GLY A 99 -3.69 -14.07 -27.74
C GLY A 99 -2.31 -14.71 -27.69
N ASN A 100 -2.29 -16.03 -27.83
CA ASN A 100 -1.05 -16.79 -27.73
C ASN A 100 -0.12 -16.55 -28.92
N ALA A 101 1.13 -16.99 -28.82
CA ALA A 101 2.12 -16.82 -29.88
C ALA A 101 1.64 -17.36 -31.25
N ALA A 102 0.86 -18.45 -31.28
CA ALA A 102 0.32 -19.00 -32.51
C ALA A 102 -0.79 -18.13 -33.11
N GLN A 103 -1.71 -17.63 -32.29
CA GLN A 103 -2.76 -16.69 -32.70
C GLN A 103 -2.17 -15.36 -33.15
N GLN A 104 -1.14 -14.87 -32.46
CA GLN A 104 -0.40 -13.68 -32.83
C GLN A 104 0.28 -13.86 -34.20
N ALA A 105 0.91 -15.00 -34.46
CA ALA A 105 1.53 -15.30 -35.75
C ALA A 105 0.47 -15.36 -36.87
N ALA A 106 -0.65 -16.06 -36.63
CA ALA A 106 -1.75 -16.14 -37.59
C ALA A 106 -2.37 -14.76 -37.90
N TYR A 107 -2.55 -13.92 -36.87
CA TYR A 107 -3.03 -12.54 -37.04
C TYR A 107 -2.05 -11.67 -37.82
N GLN A 108 -0.73 -11.82 -37.58
CA GLN A 108 0.29 -11.09 -38.33
C GLN A 108 0.32 -11.51 -39.79
N GLU A 109 0.16 -12.80 -40.08
CA GLU A 109 0.10 -13.34 -41.44
C GLU A 109 -1.14 -12.82 -42.20
N ASP A 110 -2.30 -12.80 -41.55
CA ASP A 110 -3.55 -12.27 -42.14
C ASP A 110 -3.48 -10.76 -42.40
N ARG A 111 -2.92 -9.99 -41.46
CA ARG A 111 -2.90 -8.53 -41.52
C ARG A 111 -1.79 -7.96 -42.42
N TYR A 112 -0.67 -8.66 -42.53
CA TYR A 112 0.50 -8.23 -43.30
C TYR A 112 1.01 -9.37 -44.20
N PRO A 113 0.21 -9.79 -45.19
CA PRO A 113 0.59 -10.91 -46.07
C PRO A 113 1.91 -10.64 -46.80
N ASP A 114 2.18 -9.37 -47.16
CA ASP A 114 3.39 -8.99 -47.89
C ASP A 114 4.65 -8.99 -47.00
N ALA A 115 4.53 -8.63 -45.72
CA ALA A 115 5.67 -8.58 -44.79
C ALA A 115 6.22 -9.97 -44.46
N ALA A 116 5.37 -11.00 -44.49
CA ALA A 116 5.79 -12.38 -44.33
C ALA A 116 6.69 -12.84 -45.49
N SER A 117 6.48 -12.31 -46.70
CA SER A 117 7.30 -12.63 -47.87
C SER A 117 8.67 -11.96 -47.86
N GLU A 118 8.75 -10.72 -47.36
CA GLU A 118 9.99 -9.92 -47.33
C GLU A 118 11.02 -10.46 -46.31
N LEU A 119 10.56 -11.00 -45.17
CA LEU A 119 11.44 -11.63 -44.16
C LEU A 119 12.11 -12.93 -44.64
N VAL A 120 11.56 -13.59 -45.67
CA VAL A 120 12.11 -14.84 -46.21
C VAL A 120 13.20 -14.57 -47.26
N GLU A 121 13.16 -13.43 -47.96
CA GLU A 121 14.18 -13.07 -48.94
C GLU A 121 15.44 -12.48 -48.30
N ASP A 122 15.32 -11.64 -47.26
CA ASP A 122 16.49 -10.98 -46.64
C ASP A 122 17.38 -11.93 -45.82
N SER A 123 16.88 -13.13 -45.48
CA SER A 123 17.68 -14.18 -44.83
C SER A 123 18.69 -14.85 -45.76
N LYS A 124 18.63 -14.64 -47.08
CA LYS A 124 19.56 -15.28 -48.03
C LYS A 124 20.81 -14.44 -48.34
N ASP A 125 20.80 -13.13 -48.06
CA ASP A 125 21.85 -12.21 -48.50
C ASP A 125 22.49 -11.41 -47.34
N THR A 126 23.12 -12.02 -46.34
CA THR A 126 24.03 -11.25 -45.45
C THR A 126 25.24 -12.03 -44.93
N HIS A 127 26.34 -11.94 -45.68
CA HIS A 127 27.71 -12.18 -45.22
C HIS A 127 28.45 -10.86 -44.88
N ILE A 128 27.73 -9.79 -44.49
CA ILE A 128 28.34 -8.48 -44.20
C ILE A 128 28.52 -8.32 -42.68
N HIS A 129 29.66 -8.80 -42.18
CA HIS A 129 30.19 -8.41 -40.88
C HIS A 129 30.53 -6.91 -40.87
N LYS A 130 29.60 -6.05 -40.41
CA LYS A 130 29.97 -4.71 -39.92
C LYS A 130 30.22 -4.82 -38.43
N GLU A 131 31.50 -4.86 -38.09
CA GLU A 131 32.03 -4.85 -36.72
C GLU A 131 31.64 -3.54 -36.03
N PHE A 132 30.63 -3.60 -35.17
CA PHE A 132 30.15 -2.44 -34.40
C PHE A 132 31.03 -2.28 -33.16
N ARG A 133 31.95 -1.30 -33.20
CA ARG A 133 32.88 -1.00 -32.10
C ARG A 133 32.10 -0.37 -30.94
N MET A 134 31.89 -1.13 -29.86
CA MET A 134 31.19 -0.63 -28.67
C MET A 134 31.96 0.51 -27.98
N PRO A 135 31.27 1.53 -27.45
CA PRO A 135 31.89 2.55 -26.62
C PRO A 135 32.30 1.98 -25.25
N ASP A 136 33.45 2.44 -24.76
CA ASP A 136 34.16 1.98 -23.56
C ASP A 136 33.28 2.09 -22.28
N THR A 137 32.83 0.95 -21.74
CA THR A 137 31.86 0.85 -20.64
C THR A 137 32.43 1.15 -19.25
N ASN A 138 33.73 1.45 -19.15
CA ASN A 138 34.45 1.63 -17.87
C ASN A 138 34.12 2.90 -17.08
N LYS A 139 33.15 3.73 -17.51
CA LYS A 139 32.76 4.97 -16.82
C LYS A 139 31.32 4.99 -16.27
N LEU A 140 30.56 3.90 -16.38
CA LEU A 140 29.18 3.86 -15.91
C LEU A 140 29.06 3.11 -14.58
N GLN A 141 28.37 3.72 -13.61
CA GLN A 141 28.15 3.13 -12.29
C GLN A 141 27.30 1.85 -12.38
N PRO A 142 27.62 0.79 -11.60
CA PRO A 142 27.02 -0.54 -11.72
C PRO A 142 25.52 -0.62 -11.39
N ALA A 143 24.93 0.39 -10.74
CA ALA A 143 23.51 0.36 -10.36
C ALA A 143 22.51 0.50 -11.53
N ASN A 144 22.95 0.97 -12.72
CA ASN A 144 22.08 1.22 -13.87
C ASN A 144 22.36 0.35 -15.10
N ILE A 145 23.39 -0.51 -15.06
CA ILE A 145 23.87 -1.27 -16.24
C ILE A 145 22.97 -2.47 -16.55
N GLY A 146 22.42 -3.13 -15.53
CA GLY A 146 21.62 -4.36 -15.71
C GLY A 146 20.28 -4.19 -16.44
N LYS A 147 19.79 -2.96 -16.61
CA LYS A 147 18.51 -2.67 -17.28
C LYS A 147 18.67 -2.08 -18.69
N LEU A 148 19.88 -1.63 -19.04
CA LEU A 148 20.14 -0.85 -20.26
C LEU A 148 20.81 -1.69 -21.36
N THR A 149 21.58 -2.71 -21.01
CA THR A 149 22.37 -3.49 -21.99
C THR A 149 21.55 -4.44 -22.85
N MET A 150 20.29 -4.76 -22.50
CA MET A 150 19.45 -5.65 -23.31
C MET A 150 18.79 -4.95 -24.52
N TRP A 151 18.80 -3.61 -24.57
CA TRP A 151 18.00 -2.84 -25.55
C TRP A 151 18.82 -2.09 -26.61
N LEU A 152 20.14 -2.03 -26.43
CA LEU A 152 21.04 -1.28 -27.31
C LEU A 152 21.70 -2.14 -28.40
N ASP A 153 21.52 -3.47 -28.37
CA ASP A 153 22.26 -4.39 -29.25
C ASP A 153 21.59 -4.63 -30.62
N ALA A 154 20.38 -4.14 -30.82
CA ALA A 154 19.69 -4.22 -32.11
C ALA A 154 19.33 -2.81 -32.57
N GLY A 155 20.15 -2.20 -33.42
CA GLY A 155 19.80 -0.99 -34.18
C GLY A 155 18.64 -1.19 -35.17
N VAL A 156 17.79 -2.20 -34.94
CA VAL A 156 16.60 -2.53 -35.68
C VAL A 156 15.54 -1.52 -35.26
N ARG A 157 15.16 -0.63 -36.19
CA ARG A 157 13.94 0.15 -36.01
C ARG A 157 12.81 -0.86 -35.87
N PRO A 158 11.99 -0.80 -34.80
CA PRO A 158 10.79 -1.63 -34.74
C PRO A 158 9.99 -1.35 -36.02
N THR A 159 9.83 -2.36 -36.86
CA THR A 159 8.97 -2.24 -38.02
C THR A 159 7.54 -2.09 -37.52
N LYS A 160 6.71 -1.31 -38.22
CA LYS A 160 5.32 -1.05 -37.81
C LYS A 160 4.51 -2.34 -37.54
N ALA A 161 4.94 -3.46 -38.14
CA ALA A 161 4.39 -4.79 -37.95
C ALA A 161 4.69 -5.44 -36.57
N GLN A 162 5.77 -5.04 -35.89
CA GLN A 162 6.20 -5.68 -34.63
C GLN A 162 5.38 -5.22 -33.41
N ASP A 163 4.68 -4.10 -33.52
CA ASP A 163 3.92 -3.50 -32.43
C ASP A 163 2.41 -3.83 -32.46
N ASP A 164 1.91 -4.47 -33.53
CA ASP A 164 0.49 -4.87 -33.62
C ASP A 164 0.26 -6.16 -32.82
N ILE A 165 -0.27 -6.02 -31.61
CA ILE A 165 -0.56 -7.13 -30.71
C ILE A 165 -1.98 -7.62 -30.95
N PHE A 166 -2.11 -8.93 -31.17
CA PHE A 166 -3.40 -9.59 -31.20
C PHE A 166 -3.99 -9.68 -29.80
N GLU A 167 -5.08 -8.96 -29.57
CA GLU A 167 -5.83 -8.96 -28.31
C GLU A 167 -7.28 -9.35 -28.56
N VAL A 168 -7.80 -10.22 -27.71
CA VAL A 168 -9.20 -10.65 -27.65
C VAL A 168 -9.91 -9.85 -26.58
N VAL A 169 -11.06 -9.27 -26.91
CA VAL A 169 -11.92 -8.58 -25.93
C VAL A 169 -12.75 -9.62 -25.19
N LEU A 170 -12.52 -9.73 -23.88
CA LEU A 170 -13.28 -10.62 -23.01
C LEU A 170 -14.55 -9.95 -22.47
N TYR A 171 -14.51 -8.63 -22.30
CA TYR A 171 -15.62 -7.83 -21.82
C TYR A 171 -15.48 -6.41 -22.35
N SER A 172 -16.58 -5.78 -22.76
CA SER A 172 -16.64 -4.35 -23.04
C SER A 172 -18.03 -3.82 -22.69
N GLY A 173 -18.10 -2.79 -21.84
CA GLY A 173 -19.38 -2.22 -21.44
C GLY A 173 -19.26 -1.09 -20.42
N VAL A 174 -20.38 -0.39 -20.20
CA VAL A 174 -20.50 0.63 -19.17
C VAL A 174 -20.62 -0.05 -17.80
N ILE A 175 -19.62 0.11 -16.95
CA ILE A 175 -19.61 -0.49 -15.60
C ILE A 175 -20.18 0.44 -14.53
N ILE A 176 -20.10 1.75 -14.73
CA ILE A 176 -20.67 2.75 -13.83
C ILE A 176 -21.37 3.79 -14.70
N GLN A 177 -22.67 3.96 -14.49
CA GLN A 177 -23.50 4.88 -15.24
C GLN A 177 -23.75 6.16 -14.43
N ASN A 178 -23.80 7.29 -15.12
CA ASN A 178 -24.32 8.55 -14.62
C ASN A 178 -23.66 9.01 -13.30
N ALA A 179 -22.34 8.82 -13.20
CA ALA A 179 -21.55 9.24 -12.05
C ALA A 179 -21.16 10.72 -12.15
N THR A 180 -20.92 11.35 -11.00
CA THR A 180 -20.38 12.71 -10.88
C THR A 180 -18.98 12.70 -10.26
N LEU A 181 -18.25 13.80 -10.37
CA LEU A 181 -16.92 13.93 -9.71
C LEU A 181 -17.02 14.07 -8.19
N SER A 182 -18.22 14.34 -7.66
CA SER A 182 -18.49 14.45 -6.22
C SER A 182 -18.74 13.09 -5.56
N ASP A 183 -19.13 12.11 -6.37
CA ASP A 183 -19.54 10.77 -5.99
C ASP A 183 -18.40 9.93 -5.42
N LYS A 184 -18.78 9.06 -4.47
CA LYS A 184 -17.84 8.25 -3.71
C LYS A 184 -18.38 6.85 -3.47
N GLY A 185 -17.54 5.85 -3.73
CA GLY A 185 -17.80 4.49 -3.29
C GLY A 185 -18.78 3.72 -4.17
N PHE A 186 -18.93 4.12 -5.43
CA PHE A 186 -19.54 3.27 -6.45
C PHE A 186 -18.69 2.02 -6.60
N THR A 187 -19.35 0.86 -6.64
CA THR A 187 -18.71 -0.43 -6.88
C THR A 187 -19.53 -1.17 -7.90
N ALA A 188 -18.88 -1.65 -8.95
CA ALA A 188 -19.43 -2.52 -9.97
C ALA A 188 -18.79 -3.90 -9.82
N GLU A 189 -19.59 -4.94 -9.99
CA GLU A 189 -19.13 -6.32 -10.05
C GLU A 189 -19.38 -6.85 -11.46
N VAL A 190 -18.33 -7.34 -12.11
CA VAL A 190 -18.37 -7.85 -13.47
C VAL A 190 -17.94 -9.31 -13.45
N PRO A 191 -18.82 -10.26 -13.80
CA PRO A 191 -18.42 -11.65 -13.96
C PRO A 191 -17.54 -11.79 -15.22
N LEU A 192 -16.34 -12.31 -15.06
CA LEU A 192 -15.39 -12.56 -16.14
C LEU A 192 -15.07 -14.04 -16.24
N GLU A 193 -14.87 -14.52 -17.46
CA GLU A 193 -14.41 -15.88 -17.76
C GLU A 193 -13.13 -15.80 -18.58
N PHE A 194 -12.06 -16.41 -18.08
CA PHE A 194 -10.73 -16.38 -18.69
C PHE A 194 -10.37 -17.76 -19.24
N PRO A 195 -10.00 -17.89 -20.53
CA PRO A 195 -9.46 -19.15 -21.03
C PRO A 195 -8.07 -19.42 -20.43
N LEU A 196 -7.86 -20.62 -19.90
CA LEU A 196 -6.63 -20.98 -19.19
C LEU A 196 -5.42 -21.19 -20.13
N GLY A 197 -5.67 -21.49 -21.41
CA GLY A 197 -4.61 -21.80 -22.38
C GLY A 197 -3.52 -20.73 -22.51
N VAL A 198 -3.87 -19.44 -22.45
CA VAL A 198 -2.91 -18.32 -22.55
C VAL A 198 -1.95 -18.27 -21.36
N PHE A 199 -2.41 -18.68 -20.17
CA PHE A 199 -1.62 -18.61 -18.94
C PHE A 199 -0.57 -19.72 -18.84
N LEU A 200 -0.62 -20.72 -19.72
CA LEU A 200 0.39 -21.78 -19.84
C LEU A 200 1.67 -21.31 -20.54
N GLU A 201 1.63 -20.16 -21.21
CA GLU A 201 2.79 -19.62 -21.92
C GLU A 201 3.97 -19.33 -20.99
N GLN A 202 5.17 -19.67 -21.46
CA GLN A 202 6.41 -19.40 -20.70
C GLN A 202 6.69 -17.90 -20.60
N ASN A 203 6.35 -17.14 -21.65
CA ASN A 203 6.62 -15.71 -21.76
C ASN A 203 5.43 -14.83 -21.34
N LEU A 204 4.62 -15.31 -20.38
CA LEU A 204 3.53 -14.52 -19.82
C LEU A 204 4.06 -13.25 -19.13
N THR A 205 3.45 -12.11 -19.44
CA THR A 205 3.74 -10.79 -18.86
C THR A 205 2.47 -10.18 -18.27
N ALA A 206 2.62 -9.18 -17.40
CA ALA A 206 1.48 -8.51 -16.76
C ALA A 206 0.53 -7.81 -17.77
N GLN A 207 0.98 -7.58 -19.01
CA GLN A 207 0.18 -6.99 -20.08
C GLN A 207 -0.70 -8.01 -20.82
N HIS A 208 -0.51 -9.32 -20.61
CA HIS A 208 -1.32 -10.34 -21.29
C HIS A 208 -2.78 -10.30 -20.89
N LEU A 209 -3.09 -9.86 -19.67
CA LEU A 209 -4.46 -9.57 -19.25
C LEU A 209 -4.47 -8.18 -18.64
N ARG A 210 -5.27 -7.28 -19.22
CA ARG A 210 -5.35 -5.89 -18.80
C ARG A 210 -6.77 -5.37 -18.93
N ALA A 211 -7.11 -4.39 -18.10
CA ALA A 211 -8.34 -3.62 -18.24
C ALA A 211 -8.01 -2.21 -18.74
N SER A 212 -8.70 -1.78 -19.80
CA SER A 212 -8.79 -0.38 -20.21
C SER A 212 -10.02 0.25 -19.57
N PHE A 213 -9.90 1.50 -19.13
CA PHE A 213 -10.99 2.30 -18.59
C PHE A 213 -11.06 3.64 -19.31
N VAL A 214 -12.28 4.06 -19.61
CA VAL A 214 -12.57 5.34 -20.25
C VAL A 214 -13.71 6.04 -19.55
N VAL A 215 -13.56 7.36 -19.44
CA VAL A 215 -14.63 8.26 -19.01
C VAL A 215 -15.33 8.77 -20.27
N SER A 216 -16.60 8.43 -20.42
CA SER A 216 -17.46 8.93 -21.49
C SER A 216 -18.30 10.09 -20.95
N PRO A 217 -17.95 11.35 -21.24
CA PRO A 217 -18.75 12.48 -20.79
C PRO A 217 -20.13 12.48 -21.46
N SER A 218 -21.16 12.95 -20.76
CA SER A 218 -22.48 13.19 -21.37
C SER A 218 -22.50 14.45 -22.25
N VAL A 219 -21.44 15.26 -22.19
CA VAL A 219 -21.29 16.53 -22.91
C VAL A 219 -20.87 16.25 -24.36
N LYS A 220 -21.29 17.14 -25.29
CA LYS A 220 -21.14 16.97 -26.73
C LYS A 220 -19.67 16.95 -27.18
N MET A 221 -19.11 15.74 -27.35
CA MET A 221 -17.85 15.50 -28.06
C MET A 221 -17.98 15.76 -29.58
N ASP A 222 -19.20 15.96 -30.08
CA ASP A 222 -19.50 16.21 -31.50
C ASP A 222 -18.84 17.47 -32.07
N HIS A 223 -18.47 18.42 -31.21
CA HIS A 223 -17.82 19.68 -31.60
C HIS A 223 -16.29 19.64 -31.48
N LEU A 224 -15.71 18.47 -31.19
CA LEU A 224 -14.26 18.31 -31.09
C LEU A 224 -13.62 18.57 -32.47
N GLN A 225 -12.76 19.57 -32.55
CA GLN A 225 -12.01 19.90 -33.77
C GLN A 225 -10.62 19.25 -33.78
N ASN A 226 -9.96 19.19 -32.63
CA ASN A 226 -8.61 18.67 -32.51
C ASN A 226 -8.29 18.23 -31.07
N PHE A 227 -7.22 17.47 -30.89
CA PHE A 227 -6.66 17.17 -29.58
C PHE A 227 -5.14 17.02 -29.63
N SER A 228 -4.49 17.19 -28.48
CA SER A 228 -3.08 16.85 -28.32
C SER A 228 -2.86 16.07 -27.03
N SER A 229 -2.03 15.03 -27.09
CA SER A 229 -1.64 14.21 -25.95
C SER A 229 -0.21 14.52 -25.51
N TRP A 230 0.06 14.35 -24.22
CA TRP A 230 1.41 14.37 -23.65
C TRP A 230 2.26 13.17 -24.12
N MET A 231 1.64 12.09 -24.60
CA MET A 231 2.36 10.94 -25.15
C MET A 231 2.64 11.16 -26.64
N PRO A 232 3.82 10.73 -27.14
CA PRO A 232 4.11 10.78 -28.57
C PRO A 232 3.20 9.83 -29.35
N ASP A 233 2.79 10.21 -30.57
CA ASP A 233 1.79 9.50 -31.37
C ASP A 233 2.13 8.02 -31.61
N TYR A 234 3.40 7.71 -31.85
CA TYR A 234 3.88 6.35 -32.07
C TYR A 234 3.87 5.47 -30.81
N VAL A 235 3.80 6.04 -29.61
CA VAL A 235 3.60 5.28 -28.36
C VAL A 235 2.11 5.06 -28.10
N LEU A 236 1.23 5.95 -28.60
CA LEU A 236 -0.22 5.86 -28.47
C LEU A 236 -0.85 4.82 -29.40
N GLU A 237 -0.31 4.69 -30.62
CA GLU A 237 -0.89 3.87 -31.70
C GLU A 237 -0.96 2.37 -31.34
N THR A 238 -0.14 1.88 -30.41
CA THR A 238 0.12 0.45 -30.30
C THR A 238 -0.83 -0.32 -29.39
N GLN A 239 -1.45 0.25 -28.34
CA GLN A 239 -2.09 -0.59 -27.29
C GLN A 239 -3.26 0.04 -26.50
N TRP A 240 -3.73 1.24 -26.84
CA TRP A 240 -4.74 1.94 -26.03
C TRP A 240 -6.07 2.05 -26.73
N ARG A 241 -6.63 0.94 -27.22
CA ARG A 241 -8.04 0.96 -27.61
C ARG A 241 -8.89 0.93 -26.35
N SER A 242 -9.75 1.92 -26.20
CA SER A 242 -10.79 1.92 -25.17
C SER A 242 -11.95 1.00 -25.51
N ARG A 243 -12.20 0.79 -26.80
CA ARG A 243 -13.28 -0.02 -27.34
C ARG A 243 -12.78 -0.94 -28.46
N PRO A 244 -13.40 -2.11 -28.66
CA PRO A 244 -13.17 -2.91 -29.85
C PRO A 244 -13.56 -2.09 -31.09
N ALA A 245 -12.56 -1.56 -31.79
CA ALA A 245 -12.79 -0.99 -33.12
C ALA A 245 -12.65 -2.09 -34.17
N SER A 246 -13.54 -2.09 -35.16
CA SER A 246 -13.41 -2.98 -36.30
C SER A 246 -12.03 -2.80 -36.96
N PRO A 247 -11.36 -3.87 -37.43
CA PRO A 247 -10.06 -3.75 -38.07
C PRO A 247 -10.01 -2.76 -39.23
N THR A 248 -11.16 -2.57 -39.91
CA THR A 248 -11.32 -1.70 -41.08
C THR A 248 -11.78 -0.28 -40.74
N GLU A 249 -12.17 -0.01 -39.50
CA GLU A 249 -12.72 1.28 -39.11
C GLU A 249 -11.59 2.25 -38.78
N GLN A 250 -11.49 3.31 -39.58
CA GLN A 250 -10.55 4.39 -39.33
C GLN A 250 -10.92 5.05 -37.99
N LYS A 251 -9.95 5.11 -37.08
CA LYS A 251 -10.15 5.71 -35.76
C LYS A 251 -10.68 7.14 -35.91
N SER A 252 -11.88 7.39 -35.38
CA SER A 252 -12.44 8.74 -35.41
C SER A 252 -11.59 9.69 -34.56
N LEU A 253 -11.68 11.00 -34.83
CA LEU A 253 -11.00 12.01 -34.01
C LEU A 253 -11.43 11.91 -32.53
N ILE A 254 -12.71 11.62 -32.28
CA ILE A 254 -13.29 11.44 -30.95
C ILE A 254 -12.68 10.23 -30.26
N ASP A 255 -12.57 9.09 -30.94
CA ASP A 255 -11.90 7.90 -30.39
C ASP A 255 -10.41 8.18 -30.12
N GLY A 256 -9.77 8.97 -30.98
CA GLY A 256 -8.41 9.47 -30.78
C GLY A 256 -8.25 10.20 -29.46
N ALA A 257 -9.10 11.18 -29.22
CA ALA A 257 -9.11 11.97 -27.99
C ALA A 257 -9.48 11.14 -26.76
N ILE A 258 -10.50 10.28 -26.85
CA ILE A 258 -10.93 9.44 -25.73
C ILE A 258 -9.81 8.48 -25.29
N ASP A 259 -9.13 7.86 -26.26
CA ASP A 259 -8.04 6.94 -25.98
C ASP A 259 -6.83 7.65 -25.35
N SER A 260 -6.63 8.95 -25.65
CA SER A 260 -5.45 9.70 -25.18
C SER A 260 -5.45 10.00 -23.68
N PHE A 261 -6.61 9.90 -23.01
CA PHE A 261 -6.74 9.98 -21.55
C PHE A 261 -7.32 8.70 -20.93
N SER A 262 -7.34 7.61 -21.70
CA SER A 262 -7.73 6.29 -21.20
C SER A 262 -6.69 5.74 -20.21
N LEU A 263 -7.14 4.83 -19.34
CA LEU A 263 -6.27 4.17 -18.36
C LEU A 263 -6.23 2.66 -18.64
N SER A 264 -5.05 2.10 -18.86
CA SER A 264 -4.81 0.66 -18.98
C SER A 264 -4.09 0.17 -17.74
N VAL A 265 -4.67 -0.83 -17.08
CA VAL A 265 -4.17 -1.42 -15.83
C VAL A 265 -3.95 -2.91 -16.03
N PRO A 266 -2.79 -3.47 -15.69
CA PRO A 266 -2.60 -4.91 -15.71
C PRO A 266 -3.53 -5.58 -14.70
N MET A 267 -4.08 -6.73 -15.07
CA MET A 267 -4.93 -7.57 -14.21
C MET A 267 -4.26 -8.87 -13.79
N ILE A 268 -2.99 -9.08 -14.17
CA ILE A 268 -2.16 -10.19 -13.68
C ILE A 268 -0.98 -9.64 -12.90
N GLU A 269 -0.72 -10.25 -11.75
CA GLU A 269 0.53 -10.09 -11.01
C GLU A 269 1.20 -11.45 -10.77
N PHE A 270 2.52 -11.45 -10.62
CA PHE A 270 3.31 -12.67 -10.45
C PHE A 270 3.85 -12.74 -9.02
N HIS A 271 3.36 -13.71 -8.24
CA HIS A 271 3.79 -13.94 -6.86
C HIS A 271 4.53 -15.28 -6.73
N PRO A 272 5.48 -15.38 -5.77
CA PRO A 272 6.08 -16.66 -5.45
C PRO A 272 5.02 -17.58 -4.83
N ILE A 273 4.87 -18.77 -5.39
CA ILE A 273 4.16 -19.89 -4.74
C ILE A 273 5.16 -21.04 -4.67
N MET A 274 5.11 -21.84 -3.60
CA MET A 274 5.80 -23.13 -3.60
C MET A 274 5.25 -23.96 -4.75
N SER A 275 6.08 -24.27 -5.74
CA SER A 275 5.64 -25.11 -6.84
C SER A 275 5.26 -26.48 -6.27
N HIS A 276 4.26 -27.14 -6.84
CA HIS A 276 3.92 -28.50 -6.43
C HIS A 276 5.13 -29.45 -6.61
N CYS A 277 6.00 -29.14 -7.58
CA CYS A 277 7.26 -29.85 -7.75
C CYS A 277 8.20 -29.71 -6.54
N ASP A 278 8.25 -28.55 -5.87
CA ASP A 278 9.08 -28.36 -4.67
C ASP A 278 8.62 -29.25 -3.52
N VAL A 279 7.30 -29.43 -3.38
CA VAL A 279 6.73 -30.35 -2.38
C VAL A 279 7.14 -31.78 -2.68
N ILE A 280 7.07 -32.21 -3.94
CA ILE A 280 7.48 -33.55 -4.37
C ILE A 280 8.98 -33.75 -4.19
N LEU A 281 9.82 -32.78 -4.57
CA LEU A 281 11.28 -32.86 -4.42
C LEU A 281 11.71 -32.90 -2.95
N ASN A 282 11.05 -32.10 -2.10
CA ASN A 282 11.26 -32.12 -0.65
C ASN A 282 10.78 -33.44 -0.04
N ALA A 283 9.62 -33.96 -0.47
CA ALA A 283 9.11 -35.26 -0.02
C ALA A 283 9.98 -36.44 -0.48
N ALA A 284 10.60 -36.33 -1.65
CA ALA A 284 11.54 -37.30 -2.19
C ALA A 284 12.94 -37.23 -1.55
N GLY A 285 13.15 -36.35 -0.56
CA GLY A 285 14.42 -36.24 0.18
C GLY A 285 15.56 -35.62 -0.62
N PHE A 286 15.28 -34.98 -1.76
CA PHE A 286 16.28 -34.25 -2.54
C PHE A 286 16.54 -32.87 -1.93
N THR A 287 17.00 -32.82 -0.67
CA THR A 287 17.52 -31.61 -0.05
C THR A 287 18.94 -31.34 -0.53
N ASN A 288 19.13 -31.16 -1.84
CA ASN A 288 20.40 -30.65 -2.34
C ASN A 288 20.49 -29.17 -1.95
N THR A 289 21.20 -28.92 -0.86
CA THR A 289 21.45 -27.65 -0.17
C THR A 289 22.26 -26.63 -0.98
N THR A 290 22.41 -26.82 -2.28
CA THR A 290 22.96 -25.80 -3.16
C THR A 290 21.81 -25.00 -3.77
N PRO A 291 21.47 -23.81 -3.24
CA PRO A 291 20.50 -22.94 -3.89
C PRO A 291 20.97 -22.69 -5.32
N ALA A 292 20.24 -23.27 -6.28
CA ALA A 292 20.42 -23.06 -7.71
C ALA A 292 20.03 -21.61 -8.05
N HIS A 293 20.87 -20.68 -7.62
CA HIS A 293 20.71 -19.24 -7.72
C HIS A 293 21.21 -18.70 -9.07
N ASN A 294 21.90 -19.51 -9.88
CA ASN A 294 22.66 -19.02 -11.04
C ASN A 294 22.12 -19.45 -12.41
N GLN A 295 20.91 -19.99 -12.52
CA GLN A 295 20.32 -20.27 -13.84
C GLN A 295 19.40 -19.12 -14.29
N PRO A 296 19.74 -18.38 -15.37
CA PRO A 296 19.04 -17.18 -15.83
C PRO A 296 17.81 -17.54 -16.66
N TRP A 297 16.91 -18.37 -16.12
CA TRP A 297 15.54 -18.41 -16.63
C TRP A 297 14.94 -17.05 -16.29
N GLY A 298 14.36 -16.36 -17.27
CA GLY A 298 13.69 -15.07 -17.06
C GLY A 298 12.85 -15.13 -15.79
N SER A 299 13.10 -14.22 -14.85
CA SER A 299 12.69 -14.26 -13.43
C SER A 299 11.19 -14.50 -13.15
N ASN A 300 10.36 -14.46 -14.19
CA ASN A 300 8.91 -14.64 -14.13
C ASN A 300 8.45 -16.10 -14.24
N ALA A 301 9.26 -17.03 -14.77
CA ALA A 301 8.85 -18.44 -14.90
C ALA A 301 8.70 -19.14 -13.53
N ARG A 302 9.42 -18.68 -12.50
CA ARG A 302 9.33 -19.18 -11.12
C ARG A 302 8.18 -18.57 -10.32
N ARG A 303 7.47 -17.60 -10.88
CA ARG A 303 6.36 -16.93 -10.20
C ARG A 303 5.04 -17.34 -10.82
N HIS A 304 4.07 -17.58 -9.96
CA HIS A 304 2.75 -18.01 -10.36
C HIS A 304 1.86 -16.79 -10.68
N PRO A 305 1.15 -16.80 -11.82
CA PRO A 305 0.25 -15.71 -12.17
C PRO A 305 -0.98 -15.70 -11.25
N HIS A 306 -1.34 -14.52 -10.77
CA HIS A 306 -2.56 -14.27 -10.02
C HIS A 306 -3.37 -13.22 -10.75
N VAL A 307 -4.67 -13.47 -10.90
CA VAL A 307 -5.62 -12.49 -11.40
C VAL A 307 -5.99 -11.54 -10.26
N ILE A 308 -5.90 -10.24 -10.56
CA ILE A 308 -6.30 -9.17 -9.66
C ILE A 308 -7.82 -8.98 -9.80
N SER A 309 -8.57 -9.42 -8.79
CA SER A 309 -10.04 -9.36 -8.80
C SER A 309 -10.59 -8.00 -8.40
N ARG A 310 -9.75 -7.04 -7.98
CA ARG A 310 -10.22 -5.73 -7.51
C ARG A 310 -9.36 -4.58 -8.03
N ILE A 311 -10.02 -3.56 -8.59
CA ILE A 311 -9.38 -2.31 -8.99
C ILE A 311 -10.12 -1.12 -8.36
N HIS A 312 -9.36 -0.10 -7.95
CA HIS A 312 -9.90 1.17 -7.50
C HIS A 312 -9.50 2.30 -8.43
N LEU A 313 -10.50 2.83 -9.14
CA LEU A 313 -10.39 3.99 -9.99
C LEU A 313 -10.55 5.28 -9.17
N ARG A 314 -9.70 6.24 -9.50
CA ARG A 314 -9.70 7.60 -8.97
C ARG A 314 -9.76 8.55 -10.15
N ILE A 315 -10.80 9.37 -10.23
CA ILE A 315 -10.85 10.49 -11.18
C ILE A 315 -10.54 11.76 -10.40
N LEU A 316 -9.64 12.56 -10.94
CA LEU A 316 -9.33 13.87 -10.38
C LEU A 316 -10.55 14.79 -10.51
N ASN A 317 -11.02 15.30 -9.37
CA ASN A 317 -12.00 16.37 -9.30
C ASN A 317 -11.24 17.70 -9.27
N GLU A 318 -10.86 18.15 -10.46
CA GLU A 318 -10.25 19.45 -10.73
C GLU A 318 -11.26 20.32 -11.45
N GLN A 319 -11.56 21.49 -10.89
CA GLN A 319 -12.58 22.42 -11.38
C GLN A 319 -11.99 23.79 -11.74
N HIS A 320 -10.71 24.00 -11.46
CA HIS A 320 -10.07 25.27 -11.76
C HIS A 320 -9.91 25.43 -13.27
N LEU A 321 -10.04 26.67 -13.72
CA LEU A 321 -9.67 27.08 -15.07
C LEU A 321 -8.16 27.28 -15.13
N PHE A 322 -7.54 26.91 -16.26
CA PHE A 322 -6.12 27.18 -16.49
C PHE A 322 -5.93 28.32 -17.47
N ASN A 323 -4.88 29.10 -17.28
CA ASN A 323 -4.42 30.04 -18.30
C ASN A 323 -3.89 29.23 -19.51
N LEU A 324 -4.41 29.49 -20.72
CA LEU A 324 -4.09 28.69 -21.91
C LEU A 324 -2.61 28.70 -22.27
N GLU A 325 -1.95 29.86 -22.17
CA GLU A 325 -0.53 30.01 -22.53
C GLU A 325 0.35 29.20 -21.57
N ALA A 326 0.11 29.36 -20.26
CA ALA A 326 0.83 28.63 -19.23
C ALA A 326 0.58 27.11 -19.34
N TYR A 327 -0.67 26.70 -19.56
CA TYR A 327 -1.06 25.30 -19.74
C TYR A 327 -0.38 24.69 -20.97
N SER A 328 -0.42 25.38 -22.11
CA SER A 328 0.16 24.91 -23.38
C SER A 328 1.68 24.76 -23.26
N THR A 329 2.34 25.70 -22.59
CA THR A 329 3.79 25.62 -22.33
C THR A 329 4.16 24.37 -21.54
N VAL A 330 3.38 24.03 -20.50
CA VAL A 330 3.61 22.82 -19.70
C VAL A 330 3.27 21.56 -20.48
N HIS A 331 2.15 21.53 -21.20
CA HIS A 331 1.74 20.41 -22.03
C HIS A 331 2.77 20.09 -23.12
N ASP A 332 3.25 21.10 -23.84
CA ASP A 332 4.26 20.94 -24.89
C ASP A 332 5.61 20.49 -24.32
N LYS A 333 5.98 20.98 -23.13
CA LYS A 333 7.15 20.50 -22.42
C LYS A 333 7.00 19.01 -22.08
N LEU A 334 5.87 18.61 -21.50
CA LEU A 334 5.59 17.21 -21.18
C LEU A 334 5.66 16.34 -22.41
N ARG A 335 5.05 16.77 -23.52
CA ARG A 335 5.09 16.05 -24.80
C ARG A 335 6.49 15.82 -25.35
N ARG A 336 7.46 16.68 -25.06
CA ARG A 336 8.86 16.56 -25.51
C ARG A 336 9.76 15.78 -24.56
N THR A 337 9.33 15.59 -23.30
CA THR A 337 10.15 14.96 -22.24
C THR A 337 9.56 13.64 -21.74
N SER A 338 8.36 13.28 -22.18
CA SER A 338 7.66 12.08 -21.73
C SER A 338 8.27 10.81 -22.30
N CYS A 339 8.01 9.68 -21.64
CA CYS A 339 8.31 8.34 -22.15
C CYS A 339 9.80 8.09 -22.50
N GLY A 340 10.72 8.83 -21.87
CA GLY A 340 12.16 8.72 -22.12
C GLY A 340 12.69 9.62 -23.25
N GLN A 341 11.84 10.49 -23.82
CA GLN A 341 12.30 11.51 -24.74
C GLN A 341 13.29 12.47 -24.05
N GLY A 342 14.43 12.71 -24.69
CA GLY A 342 15.47 13.62 -24.19
C GLY A 342 16.46 13.02 -23.18
N TYR A 343 16.28 11.79 -22.69
CA TYR A 343 17.15 11.22 -21.66
C TYR A 343 18.55 10.81 -22.17
N ASN A 344 18.71 10.53 -23.48
CA ASN A 344 19.98 10.11 -24.08
C ASN A 344 20.20 10.80 -25.44
N SER A 345 20.86 11.95 -25.48
CA SER A 345 21.56 12.54 -26.64
C SER A 345 20.88 12.43 -28.04
N GLY A 346 19.55 12.36 -28.09
CA GLY A 346 18.77 12.19 -29.32
C GLY A 346 18.69 10.79 -29.94
N LYS A 347 19.08 9.70 -29.27
CA LYS A 347 19.11 8.35 -29.89
C LYS A 347 18.09 7.32 -29.38
N GLY A 348 17.50 7.51 -28.20
CA GLY A 348 16.49 6.59 -27.68
C GLY A 348 15.11 6.86 -28.30
N LEU A 349 14.53 5.86 -28.97
CA LEU A 349 13.09 5.86 -29.25
C LEU A 349 12.36 5.77 -27.90
N PRO A 350 11.41 6.66 -27.58
CA PRO A 350 10.69 6.56 -26.33
C PRO A 350 9.83 5.33 -26.32
N HIS A 351 9.67 4.83 -25.11
CA HIS A 351 9.14 3.51 -24.87
C HIS A 351 8.11 3.57 -23.75
N ARG A 352 7.04 2.79 -23.89
CA ARG A 352 5.91 2.80 -22.96
C ARG A 352 6.33 2.53 -21.51
N SER A 353 7.27 1.61 -21.31
CA SER A 353 7.74 1.25 -19.95
C SER A 353 8.47 2.39 -19.23
N VAL A 354 8.85 3.45 -19.95
CA VAL A 354 9.52 4.64 -19.42
C VAL A 354 8.53 5.79 -19.22
N CYS A 355 7.29 5.65 -19.72
CA CYS A 355 6.23 6.62 -19.44
C CYS A 355 5.84 6.53 -17.97
N SER A 356 6.09 7.62 -17.24
CA SER A 356 5.56 7.80 -15.89
C SER A 356 4.29 8.64 -15.96
N ARG A 357 3.18 8.07 -15.48
CA ARG A 357 1.86 8.71 -15.49
C ARG A 357 1.39 8.93 -14.06
N THR A 358 2.02 9.89 -13.38
CA THR A 358 1.66 10.31 -12.03
C THR A 358 0.86 11.61 -12.06
N TYR A 359 0.05 11.86 -11.03
CA TYR A 359 -0.69 13.12 -10.93
C TYR A 359 0.26 14.34 -10.86
N GLN A 360 1.43 14.18 -10.21
CA GLN A 360 2.38 15.27 -10.03
C GLN A 360 3.09 15.66 -11.34
N GLU A 361 3.41 14.68 -12.19
CA GLU A 361 4.12 14.93 -13.44
C GLU A 361 3.18 15.29 -14.58
N VAL A 362 2.09 14.53 -14.74
CA VAL A 362 1.19 14.66 -15.91
C VAL A 362 -0.10 15.38 -15.54
N GLY A 363 -0.83 14.87 -14.54
CA GLY A 363 -2.05 15.49 -14.02
C GLY A 363 -3.08 15.86 -15.11
N PRO A 364 -3.81 16.98 -14.96
CA PRO A 364 -4.76 17.48 -15.96
C PRO A 364 -4.14 17.80 -17.32
N MET A 365 -2.82 17.99 -17.39
CA MET A 365 -2.11 18.37 -18.62
C MET A 365 -1.88 17.20 -19.56
N GLU A 366 -2.48 16.04 -19.27
CA GLU A 366 -2.37 14.83 -20.09
C GLU A 366 -2.87 15.03 -21.52
N THR A 367 -4.06 15.59 -21.67
CA THR A 367 -4.71 15.77 -22.96
C THR A 367 -5.33 17.16 -23.02
N ARG A 368 -5.02 17.88 -24.10
CA ARG A 368 -5.65 19.15 -24.46
C ARG A 368 -6.65 18.90 -25.59
N LEU A 369 -7.84 19.44 -25.46
CA LEU A 369 -8.94 19.29 -26.40
C LEU A 369 -9.33 20.65 -26.95
N GLU A 370 -9.60 20.71 -28.24
CA GLU A 370 -9.99 21.91 -28.99
C GLU A 370 -11.41 21.71 -29.52
N PHE A 371 -12.32 22.61 -29.13
CA PHE A 371 -13.74 22.57 -29.50
C PHE A 371 -14.15 23.78 -30.34
N ALA A 372 -15.04 23.53 -31.30
CA ALA A 372 -15.75 24.59 -32.01
C ALA A 372 -16.84 25.18 -31.12
N ASP A 373 -16.79 26.47 -30.76
CA ASP A 373 -17.96 27.12 -30.17
C ASP A 373 -19.06 27.26 -31.23
N SER A 374 -20.18 26.57 -31.00
CA SER A 374 -21.35 26.62 -31.87
C SER A 374 -22.01 28.00 -31.93
N HIS A 375 -21.82 28.84 -30.91
CA HIS A 375 -22.53 30.12 -30.81
C HIS A 375 -21.72 31.33 -31.26
N ARG A 376 -20.41 31.34 -31.03
CA ARG A 376 -19.56 32.52 -31.30
C ARG A 376 -18.52 32.31 -32.38
N GLY A 377 -18.30 31.06 -32.81
CA GLY A 377 -17.20 30.71 -33.72
C GLY A 377 -15.81 30.89 -33.08
N GLU A 378 -15.75 31.06 -31.76
CA GLU A 378 -14.51 31.08 -31.00
C GLU A 378 -14.05 29.64 -30.71
N THR A 379 -12.75 29.43 -30.57
CA THR A 379 -12.20 28.14 -30.14
C THR A 379 -12.30 28.03 -28.62
N GLU A 380 -12.93 26.97 -28.12
CA GLU A 380 -12.90 26.63 -26.70
C GLU A 380 -11.87 25.55 -26.42
N TRP A 381 -11.12 25.70 -25.33
CA TRP A 381 -10.13 24.71 -24.90
C TRP A 381 -10.60 23.96 -23.67
N ALA A 382 -10.43 22.65 -23.66
CA ALA A 382 -10.66 21.85 -22.47
C ALA A 382 -9.50 20.90 -22.16
N TYR A 383 -9.39 20.50 -20.89
CA TYR A 383 -8.52 19.41 -20.46
C TYR A 383 -9.35 18.17 -20.11
N ALA A 384 -8.82 17.00 -20.45
CA ALA A 384 -9.48 15.74 -20.19
C ALA A 384 -9.48 15.36 -18.69
N PRO A 385 -10.42 14.55 -18.21
CA PRO A 385 -10.41 14.05 -16.84
C PRO A 385 -9.19 13.16 -16.59
N PHE A 386 -8.38 13.51 -15.60
CA PHE A 386 -7.25 12.67 -15.21
C PHE A 386 -7.71 11.46 -14.40
N LEU A 387 -7.71 10.29 -15.04
CA LEU A 387 -8.07 9.00 -14.44
C LEU A 387 -6.82 8.30 -13.90
N SER A 388 -6.86 7.65 -12.75
CA SER A 388 -5.76 6.77 -12.27
C SER A 388 -6.30 5.55 -11.54
N ALA A 389 -5.54 4.46 -11.56
CA ALA A 389 -5.77 3.33 -10.65
C ALA A 389 -4.90 3.48 -9.41
N ALA A 390 -5.44 3.15 -8.25
CA ALA A 390 -4.63 2.98 -7.06
C ALA A 390 -3.84 1.67 -7.17
N LEU A 391 -2.51 1.78 -7.29
CA LEU A 391 -1.58 0.65 -7.47
C LEU A 391 -1.72 -0.45 -6.39
N ASN A 392 -2.17 -0.06 -5.19
CA ASN A 392 -2.31 -0.95 -4.02
C ASN A 392 -3.75 -0.96 -3.53
N ALA A 393 -4.71 -1.12 -4.45
CA ALA A 393 -6.12 -1.27 -4.12
C ALA A 393 -6.51 -2.72 -3.80
N ALA A 394 -5.87 -3.68 -4.45
CA ALA A 394 -6.08 -5.11 -4.25
C ALA A 394 -5.33 -5.58 -3.00
N GLY A 395 -6.05 -6.14 -2.04
CA GLY A 395 -5.48 -6.76 -0.86
C GLY A 395 -5.16 -8.23 -1.10
N PRO A 396 -4.46 -8.91 -0.15
CA PRO A 396 -4.06 -10.32 -0.28
C PRO A 396 -5.15 -11.31 -0.71
N LEU A 397 -6.42 -11.06 -0.42
CA LEU A 397 -7.54 -11.91 -0.85
C LEU A 397 -8.07 -11.58 -2.26
N ASP A 398 -7.72 -10.41 -2.79
CA ASP A 398 -8.10 -9.99 -4.14
C ASP A 398 -7.13 -10.54 -5.23
N TYR A 399 -6.12 -11.32 -4.84
CA TYR A 399 -5.23 -12.03 -5.76
C TYR A 399 -5.65 -13.50 -5.84
N ILE A 400 -6.24 -13.86 -6.97
CA ILE A 400 -6.76 -15.22 -7.20
C ILE A 400 -5.72 -15.99 -8.03
N PRO A 401 -5.12 -17.07 -7.50
CA PRO A 401 -4.14 -17.85 -8.26
C PRO A 401 -4.83 -18.48 -9.48
N VAL A 402 -4.17 -18.41 -10.64
CA VAL A 402 -4.68 -19.04 -11.86
C VAL A 402 -4.40 -20.54 -11.76
N PRO A 403 -5.38 -21.44 -11.97
CA PRO A 403 -5.20 -22.89 -11.78
C PRO A 403 -4.38 -23.54 -12.91
N VAL A 404 -3.15 -23.07 -13.14
CA VAL A 404 -2.22 -23.58 -14.15
C VAL A 404 -0.90 -23.99 -13.52
N ASN A 405 -0.39 -25.14 -13.92
CA ASN A 405 0.97 -25.55 -13.57
C ASN A 405 1.92 -25.20 -14.72
N ARG A 406 2.74 -24.16 -14.52
CA ARG A 406 3.74 -23.71 -15.51
C ARG A 406 5.08 -24.46 -15.37
N VAL A 407 5.28 -25.18 -14.27
CA VAL A 407 6.52 -25.91 -14.03
C VAL A 407 6.35 -27.33 -14.55
N ASN A 408 7.15 -27.70 -15.54
CA ASN A 408 7.17 -29.05 -16.05
C ASN A 408 7.92 -29.96 -15.05
N CYS A 409 7.21 -30.51 -14.04
CA CYS A 409 7.83 -31.40 -13.05
C CYS A 409 8.38 -32.70 -13.70
N SER A 410 7.93 -33.06 -14.91
CA SER A 410 8.30 -34.34 -15.56
C SER A 410 9.71 -34.34 -16.17
N ALA A 411 10.22 -33.16 -16.57
CA ALA A 411 11.53 -33.02 -17.20
C ALA A 411 12.71 -33.31 -16.24
N GLN A 412 12.48 -33.24 -14.92
CA GLN A 412 13.48 -33.65 -13.91
C GLN A 412 13.36 -35.12 -13.50
N ALA A 413 12.18 -35.72 -13.62
CA ALA A 413 11.96 -37.12 -13.26
C ALA A 413 12.32 -38.11 -14.38
N SER A 414 12.39 -37.66 -15.64
CA SER A 414 12.61 -38.56 -16.79
C SER A 414 13.75 -38.11 -17.70
N TYR A 415 14.99 -38.27 -17.23
CA TYR A 415 16.15 -38.20 -18.13
C TYR A 415 16.20 -39.35 -19.17
N ASN A 416 15.24 -40.28 -19.15
CA ASN A 416 15.22 -41.48 -20.00
C ASN A 416 13.92 -41.72 -20.79
N SER A 417 12.96 -40.78 -20.83
CA SER A 417 11.72 -40.97 -21.60
C SER A 417 11.60 -39.89 -22.68
N THR A 418 11.81 -40.27 -23.94
CA THR A 418 11.78 -39.40 -25.13
C THR A 418 10.38 -38.99 -25.59
N HIS A 419 9.34 -39.28 -24.81
CA HIS A 419 7.99 -38.78 -25.09
C HIS A 419 7.74 -37.48 -24.33
N LEU A 420 7.74 -36.35 -25.05
CA LEU A 420 7.15 -35.10 -24.54
C LEU A 420 5.72 -35.42 -24.08
N PRO A 421 5.38 -35.27 -22.79
CA PRO A 421 4.00 -35.38 -22.36
C PRO A 421 3.25 -34.22 -23.00
N GLY A 422 2.40 -34.54 -23.98
CA GLY A 422 1.52 -33.58 -24.61
C GLY A 422 0.69 -32.89 -23.53
N LEU A 423 0.54 -31.57 -23.65
CA LEU A 423 -0.48 -30.83 -22.91
C LEU A 423 -1.79 -31.62 -23.03
N GLU A 424 -2.41 -31.93 -21.90
CA GLU A 424 -3.71 -32.56 -21.91
C GLU A 424 -4.68 -31.62 -22.67
N PRO A 425 -5.27 -32.04 -23.81
CA PRO A 425 -6.07 -31.17 -24.66
C PRO A 425 -7.30 -30.56 -23.94
N SER A 426 -7.72 -31.20 -22.85
CA SER A 426 -8.77 -30.74 -21.93
C SER A 426 -8.51 -29.33 -21.39
N LEU A 427 -7.28 -29.04 -20.94
CA LEU A 427 -6.97 -27.78 -20.27
C LEU A 427 -7.02 -26.56 -21.20
N LEU A 428 -6.98 -26.78 -22.52
CA LEU A 428 -7.05 -25.70 -23.52
C LEU A 428 -8.44 -25.07 -23.58
N ASN A 429 -9.48 -25.84 -23.26
CA ASN A 429 -10.88 -25.42 -23.27
C ASN A 429 -11.39 -25.00 -21.88
N ASP A 430 -10.58 -25.18 -20.84
CA ASP A 430 -10.97 -24.81 -19.49
C ASP A 430 -10.95 -23.30 -19.29
N THR A 431 -11.95 -22.82 -18.58
CA THR A 431 -12.12 -21.40 -18.25
C THR A 431 -12.15 -21.18 -16.74
N MET A 432 -11.52 -20.11 -16.28
CA MET A 432 -11.60 -19.65 -14.89
C MET A 432 -12.62 -18.53 -14.75
N LYS A 433 -13.56 -18.68 -13.81
CA LYS A 433 -14.55 -17.64 -13.50
C LYS A 433 -14.05 -16.75 -12.37
N VAL A 434 -14.11 -15.44 -12.54
CA VAL A 434 -13.72 -14.45 -11.54
C VAL A 434 -14.75 -13.34 -11.48
N ILE A 435 -15.15 -12.94 -10.28
CA ILE A 435 -15.92 -11.72 -10.06
C ILE A 435 -14.95 -10.56 -9.94
N TRP A 436 -14.89 -9.71 -10.96
CA TRP A 436 -14.05 -8.54 -10.99
C TRP A 436 -14.78 -7.32 -10.41
N ARG A 437 -14.22 -6.77 -9.33
CA ARG A 437 -14.79 -5.64 -8.60
C ARG A 437 -14.08 -4.35 -8.95
N VAL A 438 -14.79 -3.42 -9.58
CA VAL A 438 -14.27 -2.10 -9.90
C VAL A 438 -14.94 -1.08 -9.00
N SER A 439 -14.14 -0.34 -8.24
CA SER A 439 -14.64 0.73 -7.38
C SER A 439 -14.18 2.10 -7.87
N PHE A 440 -15.01 3.12 -7.70
CA PHE A 440 -14.75 4.48 -8.17
C PHE A 440 -14.83 5.51 -7.04
N SER A 441 -13.96 6.53 -7.11
CA SER A 441 -14.12 7.75 -6.31
C SER A 441 -13.54 8.98 -7.00
N GLY A 442 -14.28 10.10 -6.92
CA GLY A 442 -13.74 11.42 -7.24
C GLY A 442 -12.76 11.93 -6.17
N ARG A 443 -11.63 12.51 -6.58
CA ARG A 443 -10.54 12.94 -5.69
C ARG A 443 -10.09 14.36 -5.98
N THR A 444 -10.09 15.21 -4.97
CA THR A 444 -9.48 16.54 -5.10
C THR A 444 -7.95 16.42 -5.26
N PRO A 445 -7.27 17.40 -5.89
CA PRO A 445 -5.81 17.45 -6.04
C PRO A 445 -5.01 17.00 -4.81
N ARG A 446 -5.31 17.60 -3.64
CA ARG A 446 -4.61 17.29 -2.39
C ARG A 446 -4.80 15.83 -1.94
N LYS A 447 -6.00 15.27 -2.14
CA LYS A 447 -6.29 13.87 -1.79
C LYS A 447 -5.61 12.90 -2.74
N MET A 448 -5.48 13.27 -4.01
CA MET A 448 -4.75 12.48 -5.00
C MET A 448 -3.28 12.37 -4.61
N LEU A 449 -2.61 13.50 -4.37
CA LEU A 449 -1.22 13.56 -3.89
C LEU A 449 -1.02 12.74 -2.61
N PHE A 450 -1.87 12.94 -1.61
CA PHE A 450 -1.80 12.20 -0.35
C PHE A 450 -1.90 10.68 -0.58
N SER A 451 -2.80 10.26 -1.48
CA SER A 451 -3.00 8.84 -1.75
C SER A 451 -1.82 8.19 -2.48
N ASP A 452 -1.11 8.94 -3.33
CA ASP A 452 0.08 8.45 -4.04
C ASP A 452 1.31 8.40 -3.11
N LEU A 453 1.49 9.42 -2.25
CA LEU A 453 2.57 9.43 -1.23
C LEU A 453 2.42 8.32 -0.20
N ALA A 454 1.18 7.98 0.16
CA ALA A 454 0.90 6.95 1.15
C ALA A 454 0.92 5.53 0.55
N ALA A 455 1.27 5.35 -0.73
CA ALA A 455 1.23 4.07 -1.43
C ALA A 455 2.25 3.07 -0.83
N PHE A 456 1.71 2.10 -0.10
CA PHE A 456 2.41 0.95 0.44
C PHE A 456 1.77 -0.31 -0.12
N ALA A 457 2.56 -1.14 -0.78
CA ALA A 457 2.20 -2.49 -1.18
C ALA A 457 2.79 -3.43 -0.13
N PRO A 458 1.99 -4.11 0.71
CA PRO A 458 2.55 -5.19 1.51
C PRO A 458 3.12 -6.26 0.57
N ALA A 459 4.25 -6.84 0.93
CA ALA A 459 4.71 -8.05 0.26
C ALA A 459 3.66 -9.14 0.49
N ILE A 460 3.11 -9.68 -0.59
CA ILE A 460 2.11 -10.74 -0.54
C ILE A 460 2.84 -12.07 -0.50
N ASN A 461 2.70 -12.76 0.62
CA ASN A 461 3.17 -14.12 0.72
C ASN A 461 2.00 -15.07 0.38
N ALA A 462 1.95 -15.49 -0.88
CA ALA A 462 0.89 -16.38 -1.37
C ALA A 462 0.94 -17.80 -0.74
N SER A 463 2.04 -18.15 -0.07
CA SER A 463 2.18 -19.43 0.66
C SER A 463 1.58 -19.42 2.07
N GLN A 464 1.07 -18.28 2.54
CA GLN A 464 0.48 -18.18 3.87
C GLN A 464 -0.81 -18.97 3.99
N ASN A 465 -1.09 -19.44 5.22
CA ASN A 465 -2.38 -20.02 5.54
C ASN A 465 -3.51 -18.98 5.35
N GLU A 466 -4.74 -19.46 5.19
CA GLU A 466 -5.89 -18.60 4.94
C GLU A 466 -6.15 -17.59 6.06
N VAL A 467 -5.93 -17.98 7.32
CA VAL A 467 -6.10 -17.11 8.49
C VAL A 467 -5.15 -15.92 8.44
N GLU A 468 -3.89 -16.14 8.12
CA GLU A 468 -2.88 -15.10 7.94
C GLU A 468 -3.20 -14.20 6.75
N ARG A 469 -3.72 -14.76 5.65
CA ARG A 469 -4.18 -13.95 4.50
C ARG A 469 -5.34 -13.04 4.88
N ILE A 470 -6.30 -13.53 5.67
CA ILE A 470 -7.42 -12.74 6.18
C ILE A 470 -6.91 -11.63 7.11
N GLU A 471 -6.00 -11.93 8.04
CA GLU A 471 -5.42 -10.92 8.93
C GLU A 471 -4.62 -9.87 8.12
N ALA A 472 -3.84 -10.32 7.13
CA ALA A 472 -3.12 -9.44 6.21
C ALA A 472 -4.09 -8.56 5.40
N GLN A 473 -5.23 -9.10 4.96
CA GLN A 473 -6.30 -8.34 4.32
C GLN A 473 -6.87 -7.29 5.26
N ILE A 474 -7.20 -7.63 6.51
CA ILE A 474 -7.74 -6.68 7.48
C ILE A 474 -6.75 -5.54 7.73
N GLN A 475 -5.47 -5.86 7.90
CA GLN A 475 -4.42 -4.85 8.06
C GLN A 475 -4.25 -3.99 6.82
N PHE A 476 -4.34 -4.59 5.63
CA PHE A 476 -4.29 -3.89 4.36
C PHE A 476 -5.47 -2.93 4.18
N GLU A 477 -6.70 -3.40 4.47
CA GLU A 477 -7.90 -2.58 4.45
C GLU A 477 -7.81 -1.42 5.44
N HIS A 478 -7.27 -1.69 6.63
CA HIS A 478 -7.04 -0.68 7.65
C HIS A 478 -6.08 0.41 7.16
N ARG A 479 -4.95 0.05 6.53
CA ARG A 479 -4.00 1.04 6.00
C ARG A 479 -4.58 1.82 4.83
N ASN A 480 -5.30 1.15 3.94
CA ASN A 480 -5.95 1.79 2.80
C ASN A 480 -7.17 2.65 3.19
N SER A 481 -7.74 2.42 4.38
CA SER A 481 -8.77 3.30 4.95
C SER A 481 -8.27 4.74 5.13
N LEU A 482 -6.98 4.93 5.39
CA LEU A 482 -6.34 6.24 5.46
C LEU A 482 -6.43 6.99 4.13
N ARG A 483 -6.41 6.25 3.02
CA ARG A 483 -6.57 6.80 1.67
C ARG A 483 -8.05 7.01 1.32
N ALA A 484 -8.96 6.84 2.28
CA ALA A 484 -10.40 6.81 2.08
C ALA A 484 -10.83 5.85 0.95
N HIS A 485 -10.12 4.73 0.80
CA HIS A 485 -10.56 3.64 -0.06
C HIS A 485 -11.64 2.84 0.68
N ARG A 486 -12.70 2.48 -0.03
CA ARG A 486 -13.85 1.74 0.49
C ARG A 486 -13.83 0.36 -0.14
N PHE A 487 -13.63 -0.68 0.67
CA PHE A 487 -13.54 -2.07 0.20
C PHE A 487 -14.92 -2.72 0.09
N HIS A 488 -15.76 -2.41 1.08
CA HIS A 488 -17.12 -2.95 1.20
C HIS A 488 -18.09 -1.80 1.34
N VAL A 489 -19.35 -1.99 0.93
CA VAL A 489 -20.40 -0.98 1.12
C VAL A 489 -20.47 -0.59 2.60
N ASP A 490 -20.33 -1.51 3.55
CA ASP A 490 -20.42 -1.15 4.98
C ASP A 490 -19.10 -0.59 5.57
N SER A 491 -18.02 -0.54 4.80
CA SER A 491 -16.75 -0.02 5.30
C SER A 491 -16.81 1.50 5.49
N HIS A 492 -16.56 1.95 6.73
CA HIS A 492 -16.48 3.36 7.10
C HIS A 492 -15.02 3.77 7.40
N PRO A 493 -14.18 4.00 6.37
CA PRO A 493 -12.75 4.21 6.56
C PRO A 493 -12.43 5.40 7.47
N ARG A 494 -13.22 6.47 7.40
CA ARG A 494 -13.06 7.66 8.26
C ARG A 494 -13.32 7.36 9.73
N ARG A 495 -14.37 6.58 10.04
CA ARG A 495 -14.67 6.20 11.43
C ARG A 495 -13.56 5.32 11.99
N ARG A 496 -13.07 4.36 11.20
CA ARG A 496 -11.92 3.52 11.56
C ARG A 496 -10.67 4.35 11.82
N LEU A 497 -10.37 5.33 10.96
CA LEU A 497 -9.26 6.25 11.17
C LEU A 497 -9.40 7.05 12.47
N VAL A 498 -10.59 7.61 12.75
CA VAL A 498 -10.83 8.35 14.01
C VAL A 498 -10.63 7.46 15.23
N VAL A 499 -11.15 6.22 15.21
CA VAL A 499 -10.94 5.29 16.32
C VAL A 499 -9.46 4.94 16.48
N TYR A 500 -8.74 4.74 15.38
CA TYR A 500 -7.30 4.48 15.41
C TYR A 500 -6.48 5.67 15.91
N THR A 501 -6.77 6.89 15.45
CA THR A 501 -6.08 8.09 15.93
C THR A 501 -6.36 8.32 17.41
N LEU A 502 -7.61 8.13 17.87
CA LEU A 502 -7.95 8.21 19.29
C LEU A 502 -7.22 7.13 20.10
N GLY A 503 -7.16 5.90 19.61
CA GLY A 503 -6.40 4.82 20.25
C GLY A 503 -4.90 5.12 20.33
N PHE A 504 -4.31 5.63 19.24
CA PHE A 504 -2.91 6.03 19.20
C PHE A 504 -2.62 7.19 20.14
N LEU A 505 -3.43 8.26 20.12
CA LEU A 505 -3.31 9.40 21.02
C LEU A 505 -3.50 8.98 22.48
N SER A 506 -4.43 8.08 22.77
CA SER A 506 -4.62 7.50 24.10
C SER A 506 -3.38 6.74 24.57
N ARG A 507 -2.77 5.91 23.71
CA ARG A 507 -1.51 5.20 24.01
C ARG A 507 -0.35 6.17 24.22
N LEU A 508 -0.23 7.21 23.40
CA LEU A 508 0.79 8.25 23.55
C LEU A 508 0.61 9.01 24.87
N PHE A 509 -0.63 9.39 25.19
CA PHE A 509 -0.96 10.03 26.46
C PHE A 509 -0.67 9.11 27.65
N ALA A 510 -1.02 7.83 27.56
CA ALA A 510 -0.70 6.82 28.57
C ALA A 510 0.82 6.66 28.74
N LEU A 511 1.59 6.70 27.65
CA LEU A 511 3.06 6.67 27.69
C LEU A 511 3.62 7.92 28.39
N LEU A 512 3.09 9.11 28.10
CA LEU A 512 3.50 10.35 28.79
C LEU A 512 3.13 10.33 30.28
N LEU A 513 1.95 9.81 30.63
CA LEU A 513 1.56 9.57 32.03
C LEU A 513 2.48 8.55 32.70
N HIS A 514 2.89 7.51 31.98
CA HIS A 514 3.84 6.53 32.48
C HIS A 514 5.20 7.19 32.75
N ILE A 515 5.76 7.92 31.78
CA ILE A 515 7.04 8.65 31.95
C ILE A 515 6.97 9.63 33.13
N THR A 516 5.88 10.39 33.26
CA THR A 516 5.71 11.34 34.37
C THR A 516 5.50 10.63 35.71
N TYR A 517 4.81 9.49 35.72
CA TYR A 517 4.69 8.61 36.88
C TYR A 517 6.05 8.08 37.34
N TYR A 518 6.86 7.53 36.42
CA TYR A 518 8.21 7.06 36.74
C TYR A 518 9.16 8.20 37.15
N ARG A 519 8.98 9.40 36.60
CA ARG A 519 9.67 10.61 37.08
C ARG A 519 9.28 10.96 38.51
N ARG A 520 8.00 10.82 38.88
CA ARG A 520 7.51 11.07 40.24
C ARG A 520 7.87 9.96 41.21
N LEU A 521 8.05 8.73 40.76
CA LEU A 521 8.52 7.57 41.53
C LEU A 521 9.90 7.75 42.19
N ILE A 522 10.65 8.78 41.80
CA ILE A 522 11.85 9.24 42.53
C ILE A 522 11.51 9.72 43.95
N LEU A 523 10.25 10.11 44.18
CA LEU A 523 9.66 10.43 45.48
C LEU A 523 8.59 9.38 45.80
N THR A 524 8.75 8.66 46.90
CA THR A 524 7.76 7.71 47.46
C THR A 524 6.43 8.37 47.87
N VAL A 525 6.35 9.71 47.77
CA VAL A 525 5.22 10.53 48.17
C VAL A 525 4.25 10.71 46.99
N GLY A 526 2.97 10.39 47.20
CA GLY A 526 1.91 10.54 46.20
C GLY A 526 1.59 9.27 45.40
N ILE A 527 2.29 8.16 45.67
CA ILE A 527 2.07 6.89 44.98
C ILE A 527 0.96 6.10 45.69
N SER A 528 -0.06 5.70 44.95
CA SER A 528 -1.10 4.80 45.44
C SER A 528 -0.55 3.37 45.54
N ILE A 529 -0.55 2.81 46.75
CA ILE A 529 -0.10 1.42 46.98
C ILE A 529 -1.05 0.48 46.25
N ARG A 530 -2.35 0.77 46.35
CA ARG A 530 -3.44 0.01 45.72
C ARG A 530 -3.34 0.06 44.20
N GLY A 531 -3.10 1.24 43.64
CA GLY A 531 -2.92 1.43 42.19
C GLY A 531 -1.73 0.66 41.64
N GLN A 532 -0.61 0.60 42.36
CA GLN A 532 0.57 -0.13 41.89
C GLN A 532 0.35 -1.66 41.90
N TRP A 533 -0.32 -2.19 42.93
CA TRP A 533 -0.68 -3.62 42.95
C TRP A 533 -1.59 -4.00 41.78
N LEU A 534 -2.58 -3.16 41.46
CA LEU A 534 -3.45 -3.36 40.30
C LEU A 534 -2.67 -3.27 38.99
N SER A 535 -1.73 -2.32 38.86
CA SER A 535 -0.85 -2.22 37.70
C SER A 535 -0.03 -3.50 37.50
N VAL A 536 0.61 -3.99 38.56
CA VAL A 536 1.41 -5.22 38.52
C VAL A 536 0.54 -6.45 38.22
N ALA A 537 -0.63 -6.55 38.83
CA ALA A 537 -1.58 -7.62 38.52
C ALA A 537 -2.04 -7.59 37.05
N SER A 538 -2.28 -6.40 36.49
CA SER A 538 -2.66 -6.24 35.08
C SER A 538 -1.55 -6.66 34.13
N VAL A 539 -0.29 -6.30 34.45
CA VAL A 539 0.88 -6.70 33.66
C VAL A 539 1.06 -8.21 33.76
N LEU A 540 0.94 -8.80 34.94
CA LEU A 540 1.01 -10.26 35.12
C LEU A 540 -0.09 -10.98 34.33
N ALA A 541 -1.34 -10.54 34.42
CA ALA A 541 -2.43 -11.13 33.63
C ALA A 541 -2.18 -11.05 32.12
N TRP A 542 -1.69 -9.90 31.64
CA TRP A 542 -1.30 -9.74 30.23
C TRP A 542 -0.12 -10.66 29.85
N THR A 543 0.85 -10.84 30.76
CA THR A 543 2.00 -11.72 30.53
C THR A 543 1.59 -13.18 30.45
N VAL A 544 0.64 -13.62 31.28
CA VAL A 544 0.11 -14.98 31.22
C VAL A 544 -0.60 -15.19 29.88
N LYS A 545 -1.48 -14.26 29.47
CA LYS A 545 -2.14 -14.32 28.16
C LYS A 545 -1.12 -14.39 27.02
N LEU A 546 -0.06 -13.60 27.07
CA LEU A 546 0.94 -13.55 26.02
C LEU A 546 1.83 -14.81 26.00
N MET A 547 2.17 -15.37 27.17
CA MET A 547 2.90 -16.63 27.27
C MET A 547 2.09 -17.82 26.75
N LEU A 548 0.76 -17.79 26.91
CA LEU A 548 -0.12 -18.82 26.39
C LEU A 548 -0.29 -18.73 24.86
N ASN A 549 -0.20 -17.53 24.27
CA ASN A 549 -0.55 -17.30 22.86
C ASN A 549 0.65 -17.02 21.93
N SER A 550 1.79 -16.54 22.42
CA SER A 550 2.89 -16.06 21.57
C SER A 550 4.03 -17.07 21.46
N SER A 551 4.34 -17.47 20.22
CA SER A 551 5.53 -18.26 19.90
C SER A 551 6.79 -17.40 19.78
N ASP A 552 6.65 -16.07 19.63
CA ASP A 552 7.78 -15.18 19.31
C ASP A 552 8.65 -14.88 20.53
N SER A 553 9.95 -15.16 20.40
CA SER A 553 10.97 -14.91 21.42
C SER A 553 11.23 -13.42 21.67
N ALA A 554 11.06 -12.55 20.67
CA ALA A 554 11.29 -11.12 20.83
C ALA A 554 10.21 -10.47 21.71
N GLU A 555 8.97 -10.91 21.55
CA GLU A 555 7.86 -10.47 22.41
C GLU A 555 8.07 -10.89 23.87
N LYS A 556 8.62 -12.10 24.11
CA LYS A 556 8.94 -12.61 25.45
C LYS A 556 10.04 -11.80 26.15
N ILE A 557 11.05 -11.32 25.43
CA ILE A 557 12.10 -10.45 26.00
C ILE A 557 11.51 -9.08 26.37
N GLY A 558 10.72 -8.49 25.48
CA GLY A 558 10.00 -7.23 25.78
C GLY A 558 9.05 -7.37 26.98
N LEU A 559 8.47 -8.56 27.17
CA LEU A 559 7.62 -8.91 28.30
C LEU A 559 8.38 -8.89 29.63
N GLY A 560 9.55 -9.53 29.69
CA GLY A 560 10.40 -9.54 30.88
C GLY A 560 10.78 -8.12 31.32
N PHE A 561 11.08 -7.25 30.35
CA PHE A 561 11.38 -5.85 30.62
C PHE A 561 10.17 -5.09 31.20
N LYS A 562 8.95 -5.33 30.68
CA LYS A 562 7.71 -4.73 31.20
C LYS A 562 7.37 -5.21 32.62
N ILE A 563 7.54 -6.50 32.91
CA ILE A 563 7.38 -7.05 34.27
C ILE A 563 8.38 -6.37 35.20
N PHE A 564 9.65 -6.33 34.82
CA PHE A 564 10.71 -5.73 35.62
C PHE A 564 10.42 -4.25 35.93
N LEU A 565 10.05 -3.46 34.92
CA LEU A 565 9.66 -2.06 35.09
C LEU A 565 8.45 -1.90 36.03
N SER A 566 7.51 -2.84 36.03
CA SER A 566 6.30 -2.78 36.87
C SER A 566 6.57 -3.19 38.32
N VAL A 567 7.55 -4.07 38.55
CA VAL A 567 7.92 -4.58 39.87
C VAL A 567 8.89 -3.63 40.61
N ILE A 568 9.75 -2.89 39.91
CA ILE A 568 10.65 -1.90 40.55
C ILE A 568 9.90 -0.91 41.49
N PRO A 569 8.78 -0.30 41.07
CA PRO A 569 7.97 0.55 41.95
C PRO A 569 7.47 -0.15 43.21
N LEU A 570 7.13 -1.44 43.14
CA LEU A 570 6.70 -2.20 44.31
C LEU A 570 7.79 -2.27 45.36
N PHE A 571 9.05 -2.49 44.98
CA PHE A 571 10.17 -2.47 45.91
C PHE A 571 10.34 -1.09 46.59
N ALA A 572 10.21 -0.01 45.81
CA ALA A 572 10.26 1.35 46.35
C ALA A 572 9.10 1.65 47.33
N ILE A 573 7.89 1.18 47.03
CA ILE A 573 6.69 1.41 47.86
C ILE A 573 6.68 0.54 49.11
N THR A 574 7.03 -0.74 48.98
CA THR A 574 7.12 -1.68 50.10
C THR A 574 8.30 -1.37 51.01
N ARG A 575 9.23 -0.52 50.56
CA ARG A 575 10.44 -0.12 51.28
C ARG A 575 11.31 -1.32 51.65
N ILE A 576 11.32 -2.32 50.80
CA ILE A 576 12.21 -3.47 50.94
C ILE A 576 13.63 -2.99 50.61
N GLU A 577 14.45 -2.84 51.64
CA GLU A 577 15.87 -2.59 51.50
C GLU A 577 16.62 -3.91 51.61
N PHE A 578 17.34 -4.26 50.55
CA PHE A 578 18.28 -5.36 50.57
C PHE A 578 19.61 -4.84 51.09
N SER A 579 19.97 -5.17 52.34
CA SER A 579 21.29 -4.84 52.85
C SER A 579 22.27 -5.95 52.52
N TRP A 580 23.24 -5.65 51.65
CA TRP A 580 24.26 -6.63 51.27
C TRP A 580 25.31 -6.72 52.39
N ARG A 581 25.18 -7.71 53.28
CA ARG A 581 26.18 -8.03 54.31
C ARG A 581 26.76 -9.43 54.04
N GLY A 582 27.77 -9.49 53.17
CA GLY A 582 28.48 -10.73 52.82
C GLY A 582 27.79 -11.58 51.74
N PHE A 583 28.42 -12.70 51.36
CA PHE A 583 28.02 -13.53 50.20
C PHE A 583 26.83 -14.46 50.48
N THR A 584 26.40 -14.63 51.74
CA THR A 584 25.50 -15.75 52.12
C THR A 584 24.17 -15.34 52.75
N ARG A 585 23.91 -14.06 53.08
CA ARG A 585 22.60 -13.62 53.59
C ARG A 585 22.23 -12.24 53.04
N LEU A 586 21.08 -12.18 52.38
CA LEU A 586 20.39 -10.94 51.97
C LEU A 586 19.29 -10.63 53.01
N PRO A 587 19.61 -10.04 54.18
CA PRO A 587 18.58 -9.61 55.11
C PRO A 587 17.69 -8.55 54.47
N VAL A 588 16.40 -8.87 54.39
CA VAL A 588 15.33 -7.98 53.96
C VAL A 588 14.94 -7.11 55.15
N THR A 589 15.23 -5.81 55.06
CA THR A 589 14.81 -4.84 56.08
C THR A 589 13.80 -3.87 55.50
N PHE A 590 12.77 -3.52 56.26
CA PHE A 590 11.76 -2.55 55.84
C PHE A 590 12.11 -1.17 56.39
N ALA A 591 12.29 -0.18 55.50
CA ALA A 591 12.54 1.19 55.95
C ALA A 591 11.27 1.82 56.58
N HIS A 592 11.44 2.71 57.56
CA HIS A 592 10.30 3.41 58.16
C HIS A 592 9.70 4.48 57.24
N ALA A 593 8.37 4.60 57.28
CA ALA A 593 7.62 5.61 56.54
C ALA A 593 7.99 7.04 56.94
N THR A 594 8.32 7.88 55.97
CA THR A 594 8.47 9.33 56.19
C THR A 594 7.11 9.99 56.44
N HIS A 595 7.09 11.17 57.09
CA HIS A 595 5.82 11.87 57.39
C HIS A 595 5.01 12.21 56.13
N THR A 596 5.68 12.57 55.03
CA THR A 596 5.07 12.86 53.73
C THR A 596 4.47 11.60 53.09
N GLU A 597 5.13 10.45 53.22
CA GLU A 597 4.58 9.16 52.78
C GLU A 597 3.36 8.74 53.59
N ARG A 598 3.38 8.95 54.92
CA ARG A 598 2.20 8.69 55.77
C ARG A 598 1.04 9.60 55.39
N ALA A 599 1.30 10.87 55.09
CA ALA A 599 0.28 11.78 54.58
C ALA A 599 -0.30 11.30 53.24
N SER A 600 0.55 10.87 52.30
CA SER A 600 0.12 10.28 51.03
C SER A 600 -0.72 9.02 51.23
N SER A 601 -0.28 8.11 52.10
CA SER A 601 -1.01 6.88 52.41
C SER A 601 -2.40 7.16 53.00
N ARG A 602 -2.55 8.22 53.81
CA ARG A 602 -3.85 8.67 54.31
C ARG A 602 -4.76 9.19 53.19
N ILE A 603 -4.20 9.89 52.19
CA ILE A 603 -4.97 10.37 51.03
C ILE A 603 -5.41 9.19 50.16
N ASP A 604 -4.53 8.22 49.92
CA ASP A 604 -4.83 6.98 49.19
C ASP A 604 -5.92 6.16 49.91
N ALA A 605 -5.85 6.08 51.23
CA ALA A 605 -6.85 5.39 52.05
C ALA A 605 -8.24 6.06 52.01
N LYS A 606 -8.30 7.38 51.83
CA LYS A 606 -9.56 8.13 51.68
C LYS A 606 -10.24 7.92 50.33
N SER A 607 -9.49 7.51 49.31
CA SER A 607 -10.06 7.21 48.00
C SER A 607 -10.84 5.90 48.07
N SER A 608 -12.13 5.94 47.74
CA SER A 608 -12.98 4.75 47.78
C SER A 608 -12.51 3.71 46.76
N TRP A 609 -12.52 2.44 47.15
CA TRP A 609 -12.14 1.33 46.24
C TRP A 609 -13.01 1.30 44.98
N ARG A 610 -14.29 1.68 45.12
CA ARG A 610 -15.24 1.78 44.01
C ARG A 610 -14.79 2.79 42.95
N PHE A 611 -14.29 3.95 43.36
CA PHE A 611 -13.81 4.99 42.44
C PHE A 611 -12.55 4.56 41.69
N ILE A 612 -11.59 3.95 42.38
CA ILE A 612 -10.35 3.45 41.78
C ILE A 612 -10.68 2.31 40.79
N GLY A 613 -11.52 1.36 41.20
CA GLY A 613 -11.97 0.25 40.36
C GLY A 613 -12.71 0.74 39.10
N ALA A 614 -13.65 1.68 39.25
CA ALA A 614 -14.38 2.25 38.11
C ALA A 614 -13.45 3.00 37.13
N SER A 615 -12.51 3.80 37.64
CA SER A 615 -11.54 4.52 36.81
C SER A 615 -10.65 3.55 36.02
N MET A 616 -10.19 2.47 36.66
CA MET A 616 -9.41 1.42 36.01
C MET A 616 -10.23 0.63 34.99
N LEU A 617 -11.49 0.33 35.29
CA LEU A 617 -12.41 -0.33 34.35
C LEU A 617 -12.64 0.55 33.11
N ILE A 618 -12.84 1.86 33.28
CA ILE A 618 -13.01 2.81 32.16
C ILE A 618 -11.73 2.87 31.32
N LEU A 619 -10.57 3.01 31.95
CA LEU A 619 -9.27 3.00 31.26
C LEU A 619 -9.03 1.68 30.52
N ALA A 620 -9.29 0.55 31.17
CA ALA A 620 -9.19 -0.78 30.56
C ALA A 620 -10.15 -0.88 29.38
N THR A 621 -11.41 -0.48 29.53
CA THR A 621 -12.40 -0.48 28.45
C THR A 621 -11.92 0.40 27.29
N CYS A 622 -11.43 1.62 27.54
CA CYS A 622 -10.90 2.49 26.49
C CYS A 622 -9.66 1.91 25.78
N LEU A 623 -8.79 1.19 26.50
CA LEU A 623 -7.57 0.60 25.95
C LEU A 623 -7.82 -0.74 25.23
N PHE A 624 -8.77 -1.55 25.69
CA PHE A 624 -9.11 -2.88 25.17
C PHE A 624 -10.25 -2.86 24.14
N VAL A 625 -11.19 -1.92 24.20
CA VAL A 625 -12.20 -1.73 23.13
C VAL A 625 -11.55 -1.25 21.83
N GLY A 626 -10.37 -0.64 21.92
CA GLY A 626 -9.54 -0.35 20.76
C GLY A 626 -8.78 -1.56 20.20
N ASP A 627 -8.85 -2.73 20.85
CA ASP A 627 -8.22 -3.95 20.34
C ASP A 627 -9.11 -4.61 19.29
N ARG A 628 -8.45 -5.21 18.30
CA ARG A 628 -8.88 -5.37 16.89
C ARG A 628 -10.23 -6.06 16.65
N ASP A 629 -10.79 -6.73 17.64
CA ASP A 629 -11.88 -7.69 17.46
C ASP A 629 -13.26 -7.04 17.29
N LEU A 630 -13.50 -5.86 17.87
CA LEU A 630 -14.78 -5.14 17.74
C LEU A 630 -14.92 -4.40 16.38
N ILE A 631 -13.83 -4.28 15.61
CA ILE A 631 -13.80 -3.58 14.31
C ILE A 631 -13.49 -4.55 13.17
N ARG A 632 -13.51 -5.86 13.41
CA ARG A 632 -13.43 -6.83 12.31
C ARG A 632 -14.61 -6.58 11.39
N SER A 633 -14.31 -6.40 10.11
CA SER A 633 -15.35 -6.47 9.09
C SER A 633 -16.05 -7.83 9.26
N PRO A 634 -17.38 -7.91 9.12
CA PRO A 634 -18.06 -9.20 9.02
C PRO A 634 -17.68 -9.82 7.67
N LEU A 635 -16.43 -10.27 7.53
CA LEU A 635 -16.19 -11.33 6.57
C LEU A 635 -17.01 -12.51 7.10
N PRO A 636 -17.89 -13.11 6.28
CA PRO A 636 -18.57 -14.33 6.68
C PRO A 636 -17.48 -15.29 7.12
N PRO A 637 -17.53 -15.80 8.37
CA PRO A 637 -16.53 -16.73 8.79
C PRO A 637 -16.67 -17.93 7.87
N ASP A 638 -15.56 -18.34 7.24
CA ASP A 638 -15.56 -19.53 6.42
C ASP A 638 -16.19 -20.67 7.26
N PRO A 639 -17.27 -21.33 6.78
CA PRO A 639 -17.97 -22.33 7.56
C PRO A 639 -17.03 -23.47 8.02
N GLU A 640 -15.97 -23.77 7.25
CA GLU A 640 -14.96 -24.75 7.66
C GLU A 640 -14.03 -24.23 8.76
N ALA A 641 -13.54 -22.99 8.66
CA ALA A 641 -12.77 -22.35 9.74
C ALA A 641 -13.59 -22.20 11.03
N THR A 642 -14.89 -21.94 10.92
CA THR A 642 -15.83 -21.88 12.04
C THR A 642 -16.00 -23.26 12.68
N ALA A 643 -16.16 -24.30 11.86
CA ALA A 643 -16.26 -25.68 12.33
C ALA A 643 -14.97 -26.11 13.06
N ARG A 644 -13.78 -25.77 12.54
CA ARG A 644 -12.49 -26.06 13.19
C ARG A 644 -12.31 -25.31 14.51
N SER A 645 -12.66 -24.02 14.55
CA SER A 645 -12.61 -23.22 15.79
C SER A 645 -13.58 -23.75 16.84
N ILE A 646 -14.76 -24.23 16.44
CA ILE A 646 -15.70 -24.86 17.36
C ILE A 646 -15.13 -26.17 17.90
N THR A 647 -14.51 -27.01 17.06
CA THR A 647 -13.86 -28.24 17.55
C THR A 647 -12.69 -27.95 18.48
N ASP A 648 -11.85 -26.95 18.22
CA ASP A 648 -10.72 -26.59 19.08
C ASP A 648 -11.17 -25.97 20.41
N ASN A 649 -12.27 -25.20 20.39
CA ASN A 649 -12.89 -24.66 21.60
C ASN A 649 -13.59 -25.75 22.43
N ILE A 650 -14.19 -26.74 21.79
CA ILE A 650 -14.75 -27.92 22.48
C ILE A 650 -13.62 -28.79 23.05
N PHE A 651 -12.52 -28.96 22.32
CA PHE A 651 -11.37 -29.73 22.80
C PHE A 651 -10.70 -29.04 23.99
N SER A 652 -10.47 -27.73 23.92
CA SER A 652 -9.88 -26.95 25.03
C SER A 652 -10.80 -26.86 26.25
N ALA A 653 -12.13 -26.73 26.06
CA ALA A 653 -13.11 -26.81 27.14
C ALA A 653 -13.18 -28.21 27.78
N SER A 654 -13.03 -29.28 26.99
CA SER A 654 -12.98 -30.65 27.53
C SER A 654 -11.72 -30.93 28.35
N VAL A 655 -10.58 -30.32 27.98
CA VAL A 655 -9.32 -30.42 28.72
C VAL A 655 -9.35 -29.59 30.01
N THR A 656 -10.08 -28.47 30.03
CA THR A 656 -10.27 -27.68 31.28
C THR A 656 -11.29 -28.32 32.23
N ALA A 657 -12.32 -28.99 31.71
CA ALA A 657 -13.28 -29.72 32.52
C ALA A 657 -12.72 -31.02 33.12
N ALA A 658 -11.66 -31.60 32.54
CA ALA A 658 -10.96 -32.75 33.10
C ALA A 658 -9.94 -32.40 34.22
N HIS A 659 -9.72 -31.10 34.47
CA HIS A 659 -8.78 -30.58 35.47
C HIS A 659 -9.43 -29.81 36.64
N CYS A 660 -10.76 -29.83 36.72
CA CYS A 660 -11.53 -29.50 37.93
C CYS A 660 -12.21 -30.78 38.41
#